data_AF-A0AAD0LSR5-F1
#
_entry.id   AF-A0AAD0LSR5-F1
#
_cell.length_a   1.000
_cell.length_b   1.000
_cell.length_c   1.000
_cell.angle_alpha   90.00
_cell.angle_beta   90.00
_cell.angle_gamma   90.00
#
_symmetry.space_group_name_H-M   'P 1'
#
loop_
_entity.id
_entity.type
_entity.pdbx_description
1 polymer ?
#
loop_
_entity_poly.entity_id
_entity_poly.type
_entity_poly.pdbx_seq_one_letter_code
_entity_poly.pdbx_strand_id
1 'polypeptide(L)'
;MVRKTTLALSVSALLASAAPAFASFDMEDCNWSDEHCLLKGDPVLTPGNDSRDNLLRLLSEAKSFALPVQSMPADITRSRDFYFAYHPEWDDLEDPVTPAADKPAEESLLSQQLAALQLEAVDTRQDGEQENRFVSNSADSLSQFFAALLADDALTAEQRHALGQARLGLYSGATDEQISASLTTLPAHSSALLYKTYLTGAARFYGGDYDEADRAFTSLVDSDRPWLAETAGYMLMRTALNKSSQNSTGEYGDFDIDRIDRPAAEQAQKAAQTYLQRWPEGRYADSARGMLRRINWYLQAWPQLAELYEQRFQQAEDAEALRGLVTEYDNVYGMQFYGRAVREAFPDAPQVSYIELLRALRLNSDEKPTLTQEDLNSSKPAFEQSGKLALWRNLQLNLWQATNNPAAILQAVKPAETLPAHDIVAFSEQVLYGDALMAQKQWPAGRDFWLKLLKLSQDAEQQQYVQSRLAATLVYSGNPEAIFAADSAITSLRYRSRVLKAVASPERLRQQASQGPNNEERTIALHTLLVRDLTENRFSDWLNDRKLVSAITSPVIGKAFDDVNLSVFDWNGDAAEAGYVCRSLDKTVQVLSQNAEDAHALNCLGEFFRTTNTRVDLWKESAGNGVLEAAIHRKEPYGQFDRQAYYQQVITSPKAEHEDKSYALYRAIMCYAPSGYNECGGTDVDKAQRKGWFSQLKTQYPGSPWAQKLKYYW
;
A
#
# COMPACT_ATOMS: atom_id res chain seq x y z
N MET A 1 17.08 -34.80 -22.72
CA MET A 1 17.19 -35.61 -21.49
C MET A 1 17.77 -34.71 -20.41
N VAL A 2 16.91 -33.98 -19.69
CA VAL A 2 17.28 -33.10 -18.57
C VAL A 2 16.14 -33.22 -17.55
N ARG A 3 16.51 -33.54 -16.32
CA ARG A 3 15.62 -33.91 -15.20
C ARG A 3 14.87 -32.68 -14.67
N LYS A 4 13.57 -32.84 -14.43
CA LYS A 4 12.75 -31.97 -13.59
C LYS A 4 13.03 -32.30 -12.13
N THR A 5 13.48 -31.32 -11.35
CA THR A 5 13.56 -31.38 -9.88
C THR A 5 12.58 -30.38 -9.30
N THR A 6 11.57 -30.89 -8.60
CA THR A 6 10.60 -30.17 -7.81
C THR A 6 11.27 -29.72 -6.50
N LEU A 7 11.37 -28.42 -6.27
CA LEU A 7 11.86 -27.86 -5.01
C LEU A 7 10.70 -27.87 -4.00
N ALA A 8 10.90 -28.56 -2.88
CA ALA A 8 9.97 -28.57 -1.76
C ALA A 8 10.08 -27.25 -0.98
N LEU A 9 8.96 -26.53 -0.87
CA LEU A 9 8.79 -25.41 0.05
C LEU A 9 8.50 -25.96 1.45
N SER A 10 9.43 -25.72 2.37
CA SER A 10 9.24 -25.98 3.79
C SER A 10 9.91 -24.88 4.60
N VAL A 11 9.18 -23.80 4.86
CA VAL A 11 9.47 -22.84 5.95
C VAL A 11 8.12 -22.25 6.38
N SER A 12 7.74 -22.43 7.64
CA SER A 12 7.01 -21.46 8.49
C SER A 12 6.36 -22.17 9.67
N ALA A 13 7.13 -22.38 10.72
CA ALA A 13 6.61 -22.60 12.07
C ALA A 13 7.73 -22.28 13.04
N LEU A 14 7.76 -21.03 13.54
CA LEU A 14 8.31 -20.58 14.83
C LEU A 14 8.34 -19.03 14.88
N LEU A 15 7.17 -18.39 15.01
CA LEU A 15 7.04 -16.99 15.45
C LEU A 15 5.75 -16.87 16.27
N ALA A 16 5.82 -17.20 17.55
CA ALA A 16 4.72 -17.03 18.50
C ALA A 16 5.25 -16.49 19.82
N SER A 17 5.80 -15.26 19.80
CA SER A 17 5.98 -14.36 20.95
C SER A 17 6.84 -13.14 20.59
N ALA A 18 6.50 -12.44 19.52
CA ALA A 18 6.97 -11.08 19.25
C ALA A 18 5.77 -10.33 18.68
N ALA A 19 5.58 -9.06 19.05
CA ALA A 19 4.70 -8.19 18.27
C ALA A 19 5.11 -8.34 16.80
N PRO A 20 4.19 -8.53 15.85
CA PRO A 20 4.57 -8.68 14.46
C PRO A 20 5.29 -7.40 14.04
N ALA A 21 6.62 -7.48 13.96
CA ALA A 21 7.37 -6.65 13.04
C ALA A 21 6.84 -7.06 11.67
N PHE A 22 6.06 -6.18 11.05
CA PHE A 22 5.61 -6.32 9.68
C PHE A 22 6.84 -6.35 8.77
N ALA A 23 7.45 -7.53 8.63
CA ALA A 23 8.32 -7.83 7.51
C ALA A 23 7.41 -7.94 6.28
N SER A 24 7.67 -7.06 5.30
CA SER A 24 6.94 -6.97 4.03
C SER A 24 6.62 -8.35 3.46
N PHE A 25 5.33 -8.67 3.37
CA PHE A 25 4.86 -9.63 2.39
C PHE A 25 4.55 -8.76 1.18
N ASP A 26 5.38 -8.83 0.14
CA ASP A 26 5.15 -8.12 -1.12
C ASP A 26 3.96 -8.78 -1.84
N MET A 27 2.74 -8.43 -1.43
CA MET A 27 1.70 -8.22 -2.43
C MET A 27 2.17 -7.03 -3.27
N GLU A 28 1.96 -7.07 -4.58
CA GLU A 28 2.22 -5.91 -5.45
C GLU A 28 1.39 -4.74 -4.90
N ASP A 29 2.02 -3.90 -4.07
CA ASP A 29 1.42 -2.66 -3.58
C ASP A 29 1.07 -1.81 -4.81
N CYS A 30 -0.09 -1.14 -4.77
CA CYS A 30 -0.55 -0.25 -5.82
C CYS A 30 0.59 0.67 -6.31
N ASN A 31 0.82 0.72 -7.62
CA ASN A 31 1.89 1.55 -8.18
C ASN A 31 1.51 3.02 -8.04
N TRP A 32 2.14 3.75 -7.11
CA TRP A 32 1.78 5.13 -6.72
C TRP A 32 1.69 6.18 -7.84
N SER A 33 2.14 5.85 -9.05
CA SER A 33 1.86 6.64 -10.26
C SER A 33 0.41 6.53 -10.75
N ASP A 34 -0.33 5.51 -10.33
CA ASP A 34 -1.74 5.31 -10.67
C ASP A 34 -2.62 6.26 -9.85
N GLU A 35 -3.55 6.93 -10.55
CA GLU A 35 -4.50 7.87 -9.96
C GLU A 35 -5.43 7.23 -8.93
N HIS A 36 -5.61 5.91 -8.97
CA HIS A 36 -6.48 5.16 -8.07
C HIS A 36 -5.76 4.71 -6.78
N CYS A 37 -4.44 4.82 -6.71
CA CYS A 37 -3.70 4.45 -5.50
C CYS A 37 -3.97 5.46 -4.39
N LEU A 38 -4.55 4.95 -3.29
CA LEU A 38 -4.87 5.77 -2.14
C LEU A 38 -3.74 5.78 -1.10
N LEU A 39 -3.68 6.82 -0.29
CA LEU A 39 -2.82 6.88 0.89
C LEU A 39 -3.31 5.85 1.92
N LYS A 40 -2.42 4.96 2.34
CA LYS A 40 -2.71 3.94 3.37
C LYS A 40 -2.26 4.35 4.78
N GLY A 41 -1.40 5.35 4.92
CA GLY A 41 -0.84 5.78 6.20
C GLY A 41 -1.83 6.56 7.05
N ASP A 42 -1.54 6.64 8.34
CA ASP A 42 -2.28 7.50 9.28
C ASP A 42 -2.18 8.98 8.81
N PRO A 43 -3.18 9.84 9.09
CA PRO A 43 -3.17 11.25 8.71
C PRO A 43 -2.26 12.12 9.58
N VAL A 44 -1.01 11.68 9.78
CA VAL A 44 0.04 12.34 10.55
C VAL A 44 1.40 12.12 9.90
N LEU A 45 2.38 12.97 10.23
CA LEU A 45 3.78 12.75 9.87
C LEU A 45 4.45 11.89 10.92
N THR A 46 4.72 10.63 10.57
CA THR A 46 5.27 9.61 11.46
C THR A 46 6.26 8.71 10.73
N PRO A 47 7.31 8.20 11.40
CA PRO A 47 8.23 7.22 10.80
C PRO A 47 7.51 5.95 10.31
N GLY A 48 6.36 5.61 10.90
CA GLY A 48 5.58 4.42 10.54
C GLY A 48 4.88 4.49 9.19
N ASN A 49 4.66 5.69 8.64
CA ASN A 49 4.08 5.87 7.32
C ASN A 49 5.10 5.59 6.22
N ASP A 50 4.60 5.23 5.03
CA ASP A 50 5.39 5.25 3.80
C ASP A 50 6.00 6.66 3.61
N SER A 51 7.24 6.73 3.16
CA SER A 51 7.92 8.02 3.00
C SER A 51 7.25 8.88 1.92
N ARG A 52 6.67 8.24 0.89
CA ARG A 52 5.87 8.89 -0.15
C ARG A 52 4.60 9.50 0.42
N ASP A 53 3.93 8.79 1.32
CA ASP A 53 2.73 9.27 2.01
C ASP A 53 3.04 10.52 2.86
N ASN A 54 4.07 10.44 3.73
CA ASN A 54 4.52 11.59 4.51
C ASN A 54 4.88 12.81 3.62
N LEU A 55 5.57 12.57 2.50
CA LEU A 55 5.98 13.63 1.59
C LEU A 55 4.76 14.23 0.85
N LEU A 56 3.82 13.42 0.38
CA LEU A 56 2.60 13.90 -0.27
C LEU A 56 1.74 14.71 0.69
N ARG A 57 1.56 14.27 1.94
CA ARG A 57 0.84 15.05 2.96
C ARG A 57 1.50 16.40 3.20
N LEU A 58 2.83 16.43 3.32
CA LEU A 58 3.59 17.67 3.53
C LEU A 58 3.52 18.62 2.33
N LEU A 59 3.67 18.10 1.11
CA LEU A 59 3.79 18.91 -0.12
C LEU A 59 2.45 19.35 -0.69
N SER A 60 1.46 18.46 -0.67
CA SER A 60 0.15 18.74 -1.27
C SER A 60 -0.58 19.82 -0.49
N GLU A 61 -0.48 19.81 0.84
CA GLU A 61 -1.06 20.83 1.69
C GLU A 61 -0.50 22.23 1.39
N ALA A 62 0.83 22.37 1.30
CA ALA A 62 1.49 23.63 0.98
C ALA A 62 1.06 24.22 -0.39
N LYS A 63 0.56 23.36 -1.29
CA LYS A 63 0.09 23.72 -2.63
C LYS A 63 -1.43 23.66 -2.78
N SER A 64 -2.17 23.29 -1.73
CA SER A 64 -3.62 23.03 -1.77
C SER A 64 -4.02 21.98 -2.83
N PHE A 65 -3.16 20.99 -3.06
CA PHE A 65 -3.46 19.84 -3.90
C PHE A 65 -4.28 18.81 -3.13
N ALA A 66 -5.22 18.16 -3.83
CA ALA A 66 -5.99 17.08 -3.25
C ALA A 66 -5.09 15.86 -2.99
N LEU A 67 -5.15 15.33 -1.77
CA LEU A 67 -4.51 14.06 -1.44
C LEU A 67 -5.35 12.90 -1.98
N PRO A 68 -4.73 11.83 -2.50
CA PRO A 68 -5.46 10.63 -2.93
C PRO A 68 -5.83 9.80 -1.69
N VAL A 69 -6.78 10.27 -0.87
CA VAL A 69 -7.24 9.54 0.33
C VAL A 69 -8.56 8.83 0.06
N GLN A 70 -8.88 7.80 0.84
CA GLN A 70 -10.18 7.15 0.76
C GLN A 70 -11.31 8.16 0.93
N SER A 71 -12.29 8.11 0.02
CA SER A 71 -13.47 8.96 0.13
C SER A 71 -14.30 8.56 1.34
N MET A 72 -14.79 9.57 2.08
CA MET A 72 -15.71 9.32 3.20
C MET A 72 -16.99 8.63 2.69
N PRO A 73 -17.43 7.54 3.35
CA PRO A 73 -18.73 6.96 3.07
C PRO A 73 -19.85 7.99 3.27
N ALA A 74 -20.93 7.87 2.49
CA ALA A 74 -22.09 8.76 2.60
C ALA A 74 -22.68 8.82 4.02
N ASP A 75 -22.60 7.71 4.76
CA ASP A 75 -22.94 7.65 6.19
C ASP A 75 -21.92 6.79 6.95
N ILE A 76 -20.95 7.45 7.59
CA ILE A 76 -19.91 6.79 8.41
C ILE A 76 -20.49 6.06 9.64
N THR A 77 -21.71 6.42 10.07
CA THR A 77 -22.37 5.74 11.20
C THR A 77 -22.92 4.38 10.82
N ARG A 78 -23.01 4.08 9.52
CA ARG A 78 -23.48 2.81 8.96
C ARG A 78 -22.41 2.05 8.17
N SER A 79 -21.28 2.69 7.88
CA SER A 79 -20.19 2.08 7.13
C SER A 79 -19.06 1.58 8.03
N ARG A 80 -18.56 0.38 7.71
CA ARG A 80 -17.30 -0.15 8.27
C ARG A 80 -16.11 0.09 7.33
N ASP A 81 -16.36 0.68 6.17
CA ASP A 81 -15.46 0.80 5.03
C ASP A 81 -14.81 2.19 4.98
N PHE A 82 -14.00 2.47 6.01
CA PHE A 82 -13.08 3.59 6.05
C PHE A 82 -11.91 3.23 6.97
N TYR A 83 -10.68 3.19 6.45
CA TYR A 83 -9.52 2.68 7.19
C TYR A 83 -8.17 3.20 6.67
N PHE A 84 -7.15 3.16 7.53
CA PHE A 84 -5.77 3.55 7.22
C PHE A 84 -4.91 2.31 6.96
N ALA A 85 -5.13 1.65 5.82
CA ALA A 85 -4.42 0.44 5.45
C ALA A 85 -4.50 0.18 3.94
N TYR A 86 -3.91 -0.93 3.50
CA TYR A 86 -4.07 -1.44 2.14
C TYR A 86 -5.54 -1.57 1.74
N HIS A 87 -5.90 -1.10 0.54
CA HIS A 87 -7.26 -1.11 0.00
C HIS A 87 -7.41 -2.26 -1.02
N PRO A 88 -8.23 -3.30 -0.76
CA PRO A 88 -8.40 -4.43 -1.67
C PRO A 88 -8.94 -4.08 -3.05
N GLU A 89 -9.59 -2.92 -3.19
CA GLU A 89 -10.03 -2.40 -4.48
C GLU A 89 -8.86 -2.18 -5.45
N TRP A 90 -7.62 -2.10 -4.97
CA TRP A 90 -6.41 -2.01 -5.80
C TRP A 90 -6.15 -3.27 -6.62
N ASP A 91 -6.47 -4.46 -6.10
CA ASP A 91 -6.27 -5.74 -6.80
C ASP A 91 -7.37 -6.03 -7.85
N ASP A 92 -8.51 -5.34 -7.75
CA ASP A 92 -9.70 -5.56 -8.59
C ASP A 92 -9.69 -4.67 -9.87
N LEU A 93 -8.62 -3.89 -10.10
CA LEU A 93 -8.53 -2.98 -11.24
C LEU A 93 -7.93 -3.69 -12.47
N GLU A 94 -8.73 -3.79 -13.52
CA GLU A 94 -8.20 -3.90 -14.89
C GLU A 94 -7.67 -2.52 -15.29
N ASP A 95 -6.47 -2.46 -15.89
CA ASP A 95 -5.93 -1.23 -16.48
C ASP A 95 -7.04 -0.54 -17.30
N PRO A 96 -7.33 0.76 -17.07
CA PRO A 96 -8.32 1.44 -17.88
C PRO A 96 -7.90 1.33 -19.34
N VAL A 97 -8.67 0.59 -20.13
CA VAL A 97 -8.57 0.63 -21.60
C VAL A 97 -8.84 2.08 -21.96
N THR A 98 -7.79 2.85 -22.23
CA THR A 98 -7.91 4.23 -22.69
C THR A 98 -8.85 4.16 -23.90
N PRO A 99 -10.06 4.73 -23.84
CA PRO A 99 -10.90 4.77 -25.01
C PRO A 99 -10.12 5.62 -25.99
N ALA A 100 -9.71 5.03 -27.13
CA ALA A 100 -9.14 5.81 -28.22
C ALA A 100 -10.11 6.95 -28.48
N ALA A 101 -9.70 8.17 -28.14
CA ALA A 101 -10.54 9.33 -28.35
C ALA A 101 -10.70 9.45 -29.87
N ASP A 102 -11.85 9.03 -30.39
CA ASP A 102 -12.32 9.31 -31.74
C ASP A 102 -12.60 10.82 -31.85
N LYS A 103 -11.53 11.62 -31.81
CA LYS A 103 -11.56 12.99 -32.30
C LYS A 103 -11.43 12.89 -33.83
N PRO A 104 -12.23 13.66 -34.60
CA PRO A 104 -11.97 13.84 -36.02
C PRO A 104 -10.52 14.34 -36.16
N ALA A 105 -9.68 13.60 -36.90
CA ALA A 105 -8.29 13.97 -37.08
C ALA A 105 -8.22 15.30 -37.83
N GLU A 106 -7.99 16.40 -37.11
CA GLU A 106 -7.30 17.54 -37.70
C GLU A 106 -5.98 16.99 -38.26
N GLU A 107 -5.68 17.35 -39.52
CA GLU A 107 -4.47 16.89 -40.20
C GLU A 107 -3.26 17.31 -39.36
N SER A 108 -2.60 16.33 -38.72
CA SER A 108 -1.54 16.62 -37.75
C SER A 108 -0.40 17.39 -38.43
N LEU A 109 0.30 18.25 -37.68
CA LEU A 109 1.45 19.00 -38.19
C LEU A 109 2.46 18.08 -38.91
N LEU A 110 2.68 16.88 -38.35
CA LEU A 110 3.54 15.86 -38.94
C LEU A 110 3.03 15.39 -40.32
N SER A 111 1.72 15.20 -40.48
CA SER A 111 1.13 14.82 -41.77
C SER A 111 1.34 15.89 -42.85
N GLN A 112 1.20 17.17 -42.48
CA GLN A 112 1.46 18.30 -43.38
C GLN A 112 2.94 18.37 -43.78
N GLN A 113 3.85 18.13 -42.83
CA GLN A 113 5.29 18.09 -43.09
C GLN A 113 5.70 16.92 -43.99
N LEU A 114 5.13 15.72 -43.77
CA LEU A 114 5.34 14.55 -44.62
C LEU A 114 4.91 14.84 -46.06
N ALA A 115 3.73 15.45 -46.26
CA ALA A 115 3.26 15.87 -47.58
C ALA A 115 4.19 16.92 -48.22
N ALA A 116 4.63 17.92 -47.46
CA ALA A 116 5.56 18.96 -47.95
C ALA A 116 6.93 18.39 -48.36
N LEU A 117 7.37 17.30 -47.71
CA LEU A 117 8.60 16.57 -48.03
C LEU A 117 8.40 15.44 -49.06
N GLN A 118 7.18 15.24 -49.55
CA GLN A 118 6.78 14.17 -50.48
C GLN A 118 7.09 12.77 -49.92
N LEU A 119 6.87 12.56 -48.63
CA LEU A 119 7.12 11.30 -47.92
C LEU A 119 5.80 10.54 -47.66
N GLU A 120 5.89 9.21 -47.60
CA GLU A 120 4.76 8.37 -47.23
C GLU A 120 4.44 8.51 -45.73
N ALA A 121 3.18 8.24 -45.38
CA ALA A 121 2.74 8.23 -43.98
C ALA A 121 3.42 7.10 -43.20
N VAL A 122 3.73 7.35 -41.93
CA VAL A 122 4.36 6.39 -41.02
C VAL A 122 3.44 6.10 -39.84
N ASP A 123 3.44 4.85 -39.36
CA ASP A 123 2.70 4.44 -38.17
C ASP A 123 3.48 4.87 -36.91
N THR A 124 2.90 5.77 -36.12
CA THR A 124 3.52 6.32 -34.91
C THR A 124 3.00 5.69 -33.62
N ARG A 125 2.19 4.62 -33.71
CA ARG A 125 1.57 3.99 -32.53
C ARG A 125 2.57 3.35 -31.56
N GLN A 126 3.79 3.06 -32.02
CA GLN A 126 4.84 2.43 -31.21
C GLN A 126 5.64 3.41 -30.33
N ASP A 127 5.37 4.72 -30.40
CA ASP A 127 6.13 5.71 -29.62
C ASP A 127 6.06 5.47 -28.10
N GLY A 128 4.92 4.97 -27.60
CA GLY A 128 4.72 4.67 -26.18
C GLY A 128 5.42 3.40 -25.67
N GLU A 129 5.94 2.57 -26.57
CA GLU A 129 6.59 1.28 -26.24
C GLU A 129 8.13 1.37 -26.23
N GLN A 130 8.69 2.55 -26.53
CA GLN A 130 10.15 2.74 -26.60
C GLN A 130 10.78 2.83 -25.22
N GLU A 131 11.93 2.18 -25.03
CA GLU A 131 12.69 2.20 -23.78
C GLU A 131 14.12 2.72 -23.96
N ASN A 132 14.75 3.07 -22.84
CA ASN A 132 16.17 3.46 -22.77
C ASN A 132 16.53 4.62 -23.74
N ARG A 133 17.59 4.45 -24.53
CA ARG A 133 18.05 5.46 -25.49
C ARG A 133 17.05 5.72 -26.61
N PHE A 134 16.14 4.78 -26.89
CA PHE A 134 15.17 4.86 -27.99
C PHE A 134 13.95 5.73 -27.68
N VAL A 135 13.71 6.11 -26.41
CA VAL A 135 12.60 7.00 -25.99
C VAL A 135 12.54 8.32 -26.80
N SER A 136 13.67 8.80 -27.32
CA SER A 136 13.72 10.00 -28.16
C SER A 136 13.41 9.78 -29.64
N ASN A 137 13.24 8.54 -30.09
CA ASN A 137 12.92 8.21 -31.47
C ASN A 137 11.40 8.18 -31.64
N SER A 138 10.79 9.36 -31.60
CA SER A 138 9.33 9.56 -31.60
C SER A 138 8.85 10.41 -32.77
N ALA A 139 7.53 10.47 -32.97
CA ALA A 139 6.84 11.36 -33.88
C ALA A 139 7.20 12.83 -33.64
N ASP A 140 7.39 13.24 -32.39
CA ASP A 140 7.80 14.61 -32.06
C ASP A 140 9.22 14.92 -32.55
N SER A 141 10.17 14.01 -32.37
CA SER A 141 11.53 14.22 -32.85
C SER A 141 11.64 14.08 -34.38
N LEU A 142 10.75 13.31 -35.01
CA LEU A 142 10.55 13.34 -36.47
C LEU A 142 10.08 14.72 -36.94
N SER A 143 9.01 15.24 -36.34
CA SER A 143 8.43 16.54 -36.67
C SER A 143 9.43 17.69 -36.52
N GLN A 144 10.22 17.68 -35.45
CA GLN A 144 11.27 18.68 -35.24
C GLN A 144 12.37 18.64 -36.32
N PHE A 145 12.80 17.45 -36.75
CA PHE A 145 13.77 17.31 -37.84
C PHE A 145 13.19 17.80 -39.17
N PHE A 146 11.94 17.44 -39.49
CA PHE A 146 11.28 17.88 -40.71
C PHE A 146 11.08 19.40 -40.75
N ALA A 147 10.69 20.00 -39.62
CA ALA A 147 10.63 21.46 -39.50
C ALA A 147 12.00 22.11 -39.79
N ALA A 148 13.10 21.53 -39.33
CA ALA A 148 14.44 22.03 -39.61
C ALA A 148 14.81 21.93 -41.11
N LEU A 149 14.46 20.82 -41.77
CA LEU A 149 14.67 20.66 -43.22
C LEU A 149 13.87 21.67 -44.03
N LEU A 150 12.61 21.91 -43.66
CA LEU A 150 11.70 22.82 -44.36
C LEU A 150 12.10 24.29 -44.15
N ALA A 151 12.66 24.64 -42.99
CA ALA A 151 13.13 25.98 -42.67
C ALA A 151 14.51 26.32 -43.29
N ASP A 152 15.23 25.33 -43.81
CA ASP A 152 16.55 25.53 -44.40
C ASP A 152 16.47 25.82 -45.91
N ASP A 153 16.51 27.10 -46.27
CA ASP A 153 16.45 27.57 -47.66
C ASP A 153 17.66 27.18 -48.53
N ALA A 154 18.74 26.66 -47.92
CA ALA A 154 19.90 26.17 -48.67
C ALA A 154 19.72 24.73 -49.17
N LEU A 155 18.67 24.02 -48.73
CA LEU A 155 18.35 22.66 -49.18
C LEU A 155 17.42 22.68 -50.40
N THR A 156 17.72 21.87 -51.41
CA THR A 156 16.78 21.62 -52.52
C THR A 156 15.66 20.67 -52.10
N ALA A 157 14.57 20.62 -52.89
CA ALA A 157 13.47 19.70 -52.64
C ALA A 157 13.92 18.23 -52.61
N GLU A 158 14.83 17.84 -53.51
CA GLU A 158 15.40 16.49 -53.57
C GLU A 158 16.25 16.18 -52.33
N GLN A 159 17.03 17.15 -51.85
CA GLN A 159 17.82 16.98 -50.63
C GLN A 159 16.93 16.83 -49.40
N ARG A 160 15.88 17.65 -49.29
CA ARG A 160 14.89 17.55 -48.20
C ARG A 160 14.18 16.19 -48.22
N HIS A 161 13.75 15.73 -49.39
CA HIS A 161 13.13 14.42 -49.55
C HIS A 161 14.08 13.29 -49.13
N ALA A 162 15.32 13.27 -49.62
CA ALA A 162 16.29 12.23 -49.29
C ALA A 162 16.63 12.20 -47.79
N LEU A 163 16.87 13.37 -47.17
CA LEU A 163 17.13 13.48 -45.73
C LEU A 163 15.91 13.07 -44.89
N GLY A 164 14.71 13.46 -45.31
CA GLY A 164 13.47 13.09 -44.66
C GLY A 164 13.22 11.58 -44.71
N GLN A 165 13.46 10.96 -45.88
CA GLN A 165 13.36 9.50 -46.05
C GLN A 165 14.38 8.75 -45.19
N ALA A 166 15.62 9.25 -45.10
CA ALA A 166 16.63 8.68 -44.20
C ALA A 166 16.22 8.80 -42.72
N ARG A 167 15.63 9.93 -42.29
CA ARG A 167 15.13 10.09 -40.93
C ARG A 167 13.96 9.14 -40.61
N LEU A 168 13.08 8.87 -41.58
CA LEU A 168 12.05 7.81 -41.45
C LEU A 168 12.68 6.43 -41.36
N GLY A 169 13.71 6.13 -42.16
CA GLY A 169 14.47 4.90 -42.04
C GLY A 169 15.05 4.72 -40.63
N LEU A 170 15.64 5.78 -40.06
CA LEU A 170 16.14 5.76 -38.68
C LEU A 170 15.02 5.52 -37.66
N TYR A 171 13.85 6.12 -37.88
CA TYR A 171 12.67 5.87 -37.05
C TYR A 171 12.26 4.40 -37.07
N SER A 172 12.33 3.76 -38.24
CA SER A 172 12.09 2.33 -38.43
C SER A 172 13.28 1.41 -38.11
N GLY A 173 14.35 1.92 -37.46
CA GLY A 173 15.48 1.11 -36.98
C GLY A 173 16.65 0.94 -37.96
N ALA A 174 16.80 1.81 -38.96
CA ALA A 174 17.94 1.74 -39.87
C ALA A 174 19.30 1.98 -39.16
N THR A 175 20.31 1.21 -39.55
CA THR A 175 21.69 1.34 -39.04
C THR A 175 22.43 2.52 -39.65
N ASP A 176 23.56 2.91 -39.08
CA ASP A 176 24.34 4.03 -39.60
C ASP A 176 24.92 3.75 -40.99
N GLU A 177 25.21 2.50 -41.34
CA GLU A 177 25.59 2.12 -42.72
C GLU A 177 24.45 2.32 -43.70
N GLN A 178 23.22 1.94 -43.32
CA GLN A 178 22.03 2.11 -44.18
C GLN A 178 21.71 3.60 -44.40
N ILE A 179 21.80 4.41 -43.34
CA ILE A 179 21.66 5.87 -43.43
C ILE A 179 22.77 6.44 -44.31
N SER A 180 24.02 6.02 -44.12
CA SER A 180 25.17 6.52 -44.89
C SER A 180 25.06 6.18 -46.37
N ALA A 181 24.60 4.96 -46.69
CA ALA A 181 24.40 4.46 -48.05
C ALA A 181 23.29 5.21 -48.80
N SER A 182 22.15 5.44 -48.15
CA SER A 182 21.00 6.16 -48.73
C SER A 182 21.30 7.62 -49.07
N LEU A 183 22.30 8.21 -48.41
CA LEU A 183 22.71 9.61 -48.56
C LEU A 183 24.08 9.77 -49.25
N THR A 184 24.51 8.80 -50.05
CA THR A 184 25.81 8.84 -50.77
C THR A 184 25.86 9.87 -51.89
N THR A 185 24.71 10.21 -52.48
CA THR A 185 24.59 11.13 -53.62
C THR A 185 24.52 12.60 -53.24
N LEU A 186 24.53 12.92 -51.94
CA LEU A 186 24.49 14.31 -51.48
C LEU A 186 25.77 15.07 -51.90
N PRO A 187 25.65 16.32 -52.39
CA PRO A 187 26.81 17.08 -52.85
C PRO A 187 27.83 17.34 -51.73
N ALA A 188 29.11 17.19 -52.06
CA ALA A 188 30.22 17.59 -51.20
C ALA A 188 30.09 19.09 -50.86
N HIS A 189 30.36 19.46 -49.60
CA HIS A 189 30.30 20.84 -49.09
C HIS A 189 28.90 21.51 -49.11
N SER A 190 27.82 20.74 -49.20
CA SER A 190 26.44 21.27 -49.04
C SER A 190 25.96 21.24 -47.58
N SER A 191 24.98 22.10 -47.23
CA SER A 191 24.31 22.06 -45.92
C SER A 191 23.67 20.70 -45.62
N ALA A 192 23.27 19.96 -46.66
CA ALA A 192 22.72 18.61 -46.56
C ALA A 192 23.69 17.62 -45.87
N LEU A 193 25.01 17.83 -45.98
CA LEU A 193 25.99 16.99 -45.27
C LEU A 193 25.92 17.15 -43.75
N LEU A 194 25.55 18.32 -43.23
CA LEU A 194 25.42 18.53 -41.79
C LEU A 194 24.24 17.72 -41.22
N TYR A 195 23.12 17.69 -41.94
CA TYR A 195 21.99 16.83 -41.59
C TYR A 195 22.31 15.33 -41.75
N LYS A 196 23.09 14.96 -42.77
CA LYS A 196 23.62 13.57 -42.88
C LYS A 196 24.47 13.21 -41.66
N THR A 197 25.41 14.07 -41.26
CA THR A 197 26.24 13.85 -40.07
C THR A 197 25.40 13.69 -38.81
N TYR A 198 24.34 14.50 -38.67
CA TYR A 198 23.38 14.35 -37.57
C TYR A 198 22.69 12.98 -37.59
N LEU A 199 22.15 12.55 -38.74
CA LEU A 199 21.44 11.27 -38.86
C LEU A 199 22.37 10.07 -38.61
N THR A 200 23.61 10.11 -39.12
CA THR A 200 24.62 9.09 -38.83
C THR A 200 24.99 9.08 -37.34
N GLY A 201 25.16 10.24 -36.70
CA GLY A 201 25.41 10.35 -35.26
C GLY A 201 24.24 9.80 -34.42
N ALA A 202 23.01 10.09 -34.82
CA ALA A 202 21.81 9.56 -34.16
C ALA A 202 21.69 8.03 -34.33
N ALA A 203 21.97 7.50 -35.51
CA ALA A 203 22.02 6.05 -35.75
C ALA A 203 23.07 5.35 -34.87
N ARG A 204 24.26 5.94 -34.72
CA ARG A 204 25.31 5.44 -33.82
C ARG A 204 24.90 5.51 -32.35
N PHE A 205 24.27 6.61 -31.93
CA PHE A 205 23.71 6.73 -30.59
C PHE A 205 22.70 5.62 -30.29
N TYR A 206 21.74 5.37 -31.18
CA TYR A 206 20.78 4.27 -31.03
C TYR A 206 21.43 2.89 -31.15
N GLY A 207 22.49 2.75 -31.94
CA GLY A 207 23.31 1.55 -32.04
C GLY A 207 24.19 1.28 -30.82
N GLY A 208 24.41 2.27 -29.94
CA GLY A 208 25.29 2.16 -28.78
C GLY A 208 26.76 2.47 -29.05
N ASP A 209 27.11 2.96 -30.24
CA ASP A 209 28.46 3.45 -30.55
C ASP A 209 28.60 4.91 -30.12
N TYR A 210 28.78 5.10 -28.82
CA TYR A 210 28.77 6.44 -28.21
C TYR A 210 30.00 7.28 -28.59
N ASP A 211 31.15 6.66 -28.87
CA ASP A 211 32.35 7.40 -29.25
C ASP A 211 32.23 8.01 -30.65
N GLU A 212 31.66 7.25 -31.59
CA GLU A 212 31.41 7.73 -32.94
C GLU A 212 30.23 8.71 -33.00
N ALA A 213 29.22 8.54 -32.15
CA ALA A 213 28.13 9.49 -31.99
C ALA A 213 28.63 10.84 -31.42
N ASP A 214 29.48 10.81 -30.39
CA ASP A 214 30.07 12.00 -29.79
C ASP A 214 30.87 12.82 -30.80
N ARG A 215 31.70 12.18 -31.63
CA ARG A 215 32.44 12.86 -32.70
C ARG A 215 31.52 13.50 -33.73
N ALA A 216 30.46 12.80 -34.14
CA ALA A 216 29.48 13.33 -35.09
C ALA A 216 28.79 14.58 -34.53
N PHE A 217 28.26 14.52 -33.31
CA PHE A 217 27.58 15.66 -32.68
C PHE A 217 28.54 16.82 -32.38
N THR A 218 29.77 16.54 -31.92
CA THR A 218 30.78 17.58 -31.68
C THR A 218 31.07 18.39 -32.93
N SER A 219 31.06 17.77 -34.12
CA SER A 219 31.27 18.50 -35.38
C SER A 219 30.13 19.46 -35.75
N LEU A 220 28.98 19.37 -35.09
CA LEU A 220 27.76 20.14 -35.40
C LEU A 220 27.45 21.26 -34.41
N VAL A 221 28.10 21.31 -33.24
CA VAL A 221 27.76 22.27 -32.16
C VAL A 221 28.00 23.75 -32.54
N ASP A 222 28.85 23.98 -33.55
CA ASP A 222 29.17 25.31 -34.10
C ASP A 222 28.58 25.51 -35.51
N SER A 223 27.58 24.70 -35.88
CA SER A 223 26.85 24.87 -37.14
C SER A 223 26.15 26.23 -37.19
N ASP A 224 26.14 26.84 -38.39
CA ASP A 224 25.35 28.03 -38.72
C ASP A 224 23.84 27.77 -38.75
N ARG A 225 23.41 26.50 -38.67
CA ARG A 225 22.01 26.08 -38.60
C ARG A 225 21.60 25.94 -37.13
N PRO A 226 20.72 26.82 -36.62
CA PRO A 226 20.41 26.87 -35.18
C PRO A 226 19.90 25.54 -34.62
N TRP A 227 19.05 24.83 -35.37
CA TRP A 227 18.50 23.56 -34.94
C TRP A 227 19.57 22.47 -34.79
N LEU A 228 20.54 22.39 -35.73
CA LEU A 228 21.63 21.42 -35.66
C LEU A 228 22.58 21.72 -34.51
N ALA A 229 22.95 22.98 -34.30
CA ALA A 229 23.85 23.39 -33.22
C ALA A 229 23.27 23.06 -31.83
N GLU A 230 22.00 23.44 -31.61
CA GLU A 230 21.30 23.19 -30.35
C GLU A 230 21.08 21.69 -30.10
N THR A 231 20.56 20.98 -31.10
CA THR A 231 20.27 19.54 -30.97
C THR A 231 21.54 18.73 -30.78
N ALA A 232 22.63 19.06 -31.47
CA ALA A 232 23.92 18.40 -31.26
C ALA A 232 24.46 18.64 -29.85
N GLY A 233 24.37 19.86 -29.32
CA GLY A 233 24.76 20.18 -27.94
C GLY A 233 23.98 19.35 -26.91
N TYR A 234 22.67 19.20 -27.10
CA TYR A 234 21.84 18.34 -26.26
C TYR A 234 22.18 16.85 -26.41
N MET A 235 22.46 16.39 -27.63
CA MET A 235 22.82 14.99 -27.89
C MET A 235 24.17 14.60 -27.31
N LEU A 236 25.14 15.51 -27.16
CA LEU A 236 26.39 15.23 -26.45
C LEU A 236 26.15 14.83 -25.00
N MET A 237 25.24 15.53 -24.29
CA MET A 237 24.84 15.15 -22.94
C MET A 237 24.24 13.74 -22.91
N ARG A 238 23.29 13.44 -23.81
CA ARG A 238 22.62 12.12 -23.83
C ARG A 238 23.57 10.99 -24.22
N THR A 239 24.48 11.22 -25.16
CA THR A 239 25.50 10.26 -25.57
C THR A 239 26.42 9.92 -24.40
N ALA A 240 26.95 10.92 -23.70
CA ALA A 240 27.79 10.71 -22.52
C ALA A 240 27.03 10.01 -21.39
N LEU A 241 25.77 10.37 -21.15
CA LEU A 241 24.94 9.74 -20.12
C LEU A 241 24.67 8.25 -20.42
N ASN A 242 24.31 7.91 -21.65
CA ASN A 242 24.07 6.51 -22.02
C ASN A 242 25.36 5.69 -22.05
N LYS A 243 26.48 6.30 -22.48
CA LYS A 243 27.82 5.70 -22.36
C LYS A 243 28.13 5.34 -20.91
N SER A 244 27.80 6.23 -19.98
CA SER A 244 28.11 6.02 -18.56
C SER A 244 27.48 4.76 -17.97
N SER A 245 26.28 4.38 -18.43
CA SER A 245 25.53 3.23 -17.94
C SER A 245 25.59 1.99 -18.82
N GLN A 246 26.42 1.97 -19.87
CA GLN A 246 26.43 0.87 -20.84
C GLN A 246 26.81 -0.49 -20.24
N ASN A 247 27.49 -0.49 -19.08
CA ASN A 247 27.92 -1.68 -18.37
C ASN A 247 27.24 -1.83 -16.99
N SER A 248 26.15 -1.10 -16.74
CA SER A 248 25.48 -1.01 -15.44
C SER A 248 24.39 -2.05 -15.23
N THR A 249 24.44 -3.19 -15.93
CA THR A 249 23.56 -4.32 -15.66
C THR A 249 24.22 -5.25 -14.63
N GLY A 250 23.53 -5.51 -13.54
CA GLY A 250 23.91 -6.42 -12.46
C GLY A 250 23.84 -7.90 -12.86
N GLU A 251 24.18 -8.78 -11.92
CA GLU A 251 24.19 -10.24 -12.16
C GLU A 251 22.79 -10.78 -12.52
N TYR A 252 21.74 -10.18 -11.98
CA TYR A 252 20.37 -10.64 -12.14
C TYR A 252 19.56 -9.80 -13.15
N GLY A 253 20.23 -8.94 -13.92
CA GLY A 253 19.58 -8.04 -14.88
C GLY A 253 19.08 -6.72 -14.26
N ASP A 254 19.33 -6.50 -12.97
CA ASP A 254 19.04 -5.27 -12.25
C ASP A 254 19.98 -4.12 -12.66
N PHE A 255 19.58 -2.88 -12.39
CA PHE A 255 20.44 -1.73 -12.63
C PHE A 255 21.43 -1.54 -11.46
N ASP A 256 22.71 -1.73 -11.74
CA ASP A 256 23.81 -1.61 -10.78
C ASP A 256 24.49 -0.24 -10.93
N ILE A 257 24.17 0.67 -10.01
CA ILE A 257 24.71 2.03 -9.98
C ILE A 257 26.21 2.08 -9.67
N ASP A 258 26.76 1.06 -9.01
CA ASP A 258 28.18 1.03 -8.67
C ASP A 258 29.06 0.71 -9.90
N ARG A 259 28.45 0.24 -11.00
CA ARG A 259 29.11 -0.03 -12.29
C ARG A 259 29.11 1.16 -13.25
N ILE A 260 28.63 2.32 -12.84
CA ILE A 260 28.62 3.52 -13.67
C ILE A 260 30.05 3.97 -14.01
N ASP A 261 30.31 4.24 -15.29
CA ASP A 261 31.51 4.93 -15.74
C ASP A 261 31.43 6.41 -15.33
N ARG A 262 32.02 6.70 -14.17
CA ARG A 262 32.05 8.04 -13.56
C ARG A 262 32.57 9.13 -14.49
N PRO A 263 33.75 8.99 -15.15
CA PRO A 263 34.20 9.96 -16.15
C PRO A 263 33.17 10.29 -17.24
N ALA A 264 32.45 9.30 -17.77
CA ALA A 264 31.41 9.53 -18.76
C ALA A 264 30.19 10.27 -18.17
N ALA A 265 29.80 9.96 -16.92
CA ALA A 265 28.73 10.68 -16.23
C ALA A 265 29.10 12.14 -15.90
N GLU A 266 30.35 12.40 -15.52
CA GLU A 266 30.89 13.77 -15.33
C GLU A 266 30.91 14.55 -16.65
N GLN A 267 31.28 13.89 -17.75
CA GLN A 267 31.19 14.49 -19.09
C GLN A 267 29.74 14.82 -19.46
N ALA A 268 28.79 13.95 -19.12
CA ALA A 268 27.36 14.23 -19.31
C ALA A 268 26.91 15.45 -18.49
N GLN A 269 27.34 15.56 -17.22
CA GLN A 269 27.05 16.71 -16.38
C GLN A 269 27.58 18.02 -16.99
N LYS A 270 28.83 18.02 -17.46
CA LYS A 270 29.45 19.17 -18.11
C LYS A 270 28.74 19.57 -19.40
N ALA A 271 28.37 18.58 -20.23
CA ALA A 271 27.61 18.82 -21.45
C ALA A 271 26.21 19.40 -21.15
N ALA A 272 25.53 18.89 -20.12
CA ALA A 272 24.23 19.43 -19.67
C ALA A 272 24.34 20.90 -19.25
N GLN A 273 25.35 21.23 -18.43
CA GLN A 273 25.59 22.60 -17.96
C GLN A 273 25.96 23.54 -19.12
N THR A 274 26.80 23.08 -20.04
CA THR A 274 27.18 23.85 -21.24
C THR A 274 25.96 24.15 -22.12
N TYR A 275 25.11 23.14 -22.32
CA TYR A 275 23.85 23.30 -23.05
C TYR A 275 22.94 24.33 -22.38
N LEU A 276 22.70 24.21 -21.06
CA LEU A 276 21.83 25.13 -20.32
C LEU A 276 22.39 26.55 -20.24
N GLN A 277 23.72 26.72 -20.24
CA GLN A 277 24.34 28.04 -20.29
C GLN A 277 24.14 28.72 -21.66
N ARG A 278 24.25 27.96 -22.76
CA ARG A 278 24.13 28.49 -24.12
C ARG A 278 22.67 28.66 -24.55
N TRP A 279 21.78 27.77 -24.10
CA TRP A 279 20.36 27.74 -24.43
C TRP A 279 19.48 27.58 -23.17
N PRO A 280 19.40 28.60 -22.29
CA PRO A 280 18.61 28.51 -21.07
C PRO A 280 17.10 28.35 -21.32
N GLU A 281 16.61 28.82 -22.46
CA GLU A 281 15.22 28.69 -22.93
C GLU A 281 15.16 27.86 -24.23
N GLY A 282 16.17 27.00 -24.46
CA GLY A 282 16.23 26.14 -25.63
C GLY A 282 15.16 25.04 -25.66
N ARG A 283 14.97 24.44 -26.83
CA ARG A 283 14.01 23.36 -27.11
C ARG A 283 14.12 22.18 -26.15
N TYR A 284 15.33 21.87 -25.68
CA TYR A 284 15.61 20.76 -24.78
C TYR A 284 15.95 21.20 -23.34
N ALA A 285 15.73 22.47 -22.96
CA ALA A 285 16.11 22.99 -21.65
C ALA A 285 15.46 22.22 -20.49
N ASP A 286 14.16 21.95 -20.56
CA ASP A 286 13.46 21.23 -19.48
C ASP A 286 13.89 19.76 -19.37
N SER A 287 14.16 19.12 -20.51
CA SER A 287 14.71 17.76 -20.53
C SER A 287 16.13 17.74 -19.96
N ALA A 288 16.99 18.68 -20.34
CA ALA A 288 18.36 18.79 -19.80
C ALA A 288 18.35 19.05 -18.28
N ARG A 289 17.47 19.93 -17.79
CA ARG A 289 17.26 20.13 -16.34
C ARG A 289 16.78 18.86 -15.65
N GLY A 290 15.85 18.11 -16.26
CA GLY A 290 15.40 16.82 -15.74
C GLY A 290 16.52 15.78 -15.68
N MET A 291 17.32 15.66 -16.74
CA MET A 291 18.43 14.71 -16.85
C MET A 291 19.53 14.94 -15.80
N LEU A 292 19.68 16.16 -15.28
CA LEU A 292 20.58 16.43 -14.16
C LEU A 292 20.23 15.59 -12.92
N ARG A 293 18.97 15.21 -12.68
CA ARG A 293 18.62 14.31 -11.57
C ARG A 293 19.22 12.92 -11.78
N ARG A 294 19.04 12.35 -12.98
CA ARG A 294 19.63 11.05 -13.35
C ARG A 294 21.16 11.08 -13.34
N ILE A 295 21.77 12.15 -13.83
CA ILE A 295 23.23 12.34 -13.80
C ILE A 295 23.74 12.39 -12.35
N ASN A 296 23.12 13.17 -11.46
CA ASN A 296 23.54 13.22 -10.06
C ASN A 296 23.26 11.90 -9.32
N TRP A 297 22.20 11.16 -9.68
CA TRP A 297 21.98 9.81 -9.18
C TRP A 297 23.12 8.88 -9.57
N TYR A 298 23.47 8.81 -10.85
CA TYR A 298 24.58 8.01 -11.38
C TYR A 298 25.93 8.35 -10.71
N LEU A 299 26.17 9.63 -10.45
CA LEU A 299 27.37 10.11 -9.75
C LEU A 299 27.31 9.88 -8.23
N GLN A 300 26.16 9.46 -7.68
CA GLN A 300 25.87 9.38 -6.26
C GLN A 300 26.11 10.72 -5.54
N ALA A 301 25.82 11.82 -6.24
CA ALA A 301 25.94 13.19 -5.75
C ALA A 301 24.69 13.57 -4.94
N TRP A 302 24.52 12.91 -3.78
CA TRP A 302 23.28 12.97 -2.99
C TRP A 302 22.88 14.38 -2.54
N PRO A 303 23.79 15.28 -2.12
CA PRO A 303 23.40 16.65 -1.77
C PRO A 303 22.83 17.42 -2.97
N GLN A 304 23.51 17.36 -4.13
CA GLN A 304 23.06 18.03 -5.35
C GLN A 304 21.74 17.44 -5.87
N LEU A 305 21.55 16.13 -5.73
CA LEU A 305 20.29 15.49 -6.12
C LEU A 305 19.15 15.88 -5.17
N ALA A 306 19.40 16.02 -3.87
CA ALA A 306 18.40 16.51 -2.91
C ALA A 306 17.92 17.92 -3.29
N GLU A 307 18.85 18.83 -3.62
CA GLU A 307 18.53 20.20 -4.05
C GLU A 307 17.65 20.22 -5.32
N LEU A 308 17.96 19.36 -6.30
CA LEU A 308 17.17 19.26 -7.52
C LEU A 308 15.75 18.76 -7.25
N TYR A 309 15.57 17.81 -6.32
CA TYR A 309 14.24 17.35 -5.92
C TYR A 309 13.48 18.42 -5.13
N GLU A 310 14.13 19.09 -4.17
CA GLU A 310 13.55 20.21 -3.42
C GLU A 310 12.98 21.28 -4.37
N GLN A 311 13.77 21.70 -5.38
CA GLN A 311 13.33 22.66 -6.38
C GLN A 311 12.15 22.14 -7.21
N ARG A 312 12.19 20.86 -7.61
CA ARG A 312 11.12 20.27 -8.42
C ARG A 312 9.83 20.08 -7.65
N PHE A 313 9.88 19.74 -6.37
CA PHE A 313 8.70 19.72 -5.50
C PHE A 313 8.05 21.10 -5.44
N GLN A 314 8.84 22.17 -5.35
CA GLN A 314 8.32 23.54 -5.38
C GLN A 314 7.69 23.92 -6.73
N GLN A 315 8.19 23.37 -7.83
CA GLN A 315 7.74 23.65 -9.20
C GLN A 315 6.58 22.79 -9.69
N ALA A 316 6.18 21.73 -8.96
CA ALA A 316 5.07 20.87 -9.37
C ALA A 316 3.79 21.71 -9.57
N GLU A 317 3.16 21.57 -10.75
CA GLU A 317 2.04 22.40 -11.20
C GLU A 317 0.68 21.88 -10.71
N ASP A 318 0.55 20.56 -10.57
CA ASP A 318 -0.66 19.89 -10.10
C ASP A 318 -0.35 18.63 -9.26
N ALA A 319 -1.40 17.98 -8.77
CA ALA A 319 -1.31 16.80 -7.93
C ALA A 319 -0.73 15.57 -8.65
N GLU A 320 -1.00 15.42 -9.95
CA GLU A 320 -0.53 14.29 -10.76
C GLU A 320 0.98 14.38 -10.96
N ALA A 321 1.47 15.55 -11.40
CA ALA A 321 2.88 15.85 -11.55
C ALA A 321 3.64 15.68 -10.23
N LEU A 322 3.03 16.10 -9.11
CA LEU A 322 3.61 15.90 -7.79
C LEU A 322 3.71 14.42 -7.41
N ARG A 323 2.67 13.62 -7.62
CA ARG A 323 2.68 12.16 -7.35
C ARG A 323 3.75 11.44 -8.17
N GLY A 324 3.85 11.76 -9.47
CA GLY A 324 4.89 11.21 -10.34
C GLY A 324 6.29 11.54 -9.82
N LEU A 325 6.52 12.79 -9.41
CA LEU A 325 7.80 13.22 -8.86
C LEU A 325 8.14 12.58 -7.50
N VAL A 326 7.16 12.41 -6.60
CA VAL A 326 7.37 11.72 -5.31
C VAL A 326 7.71 10.24 -5.54
N THR A 327 7.08 9.61 -6.53
CA THR A 327 7.38 8.23 -6.92
C THR A 327 8.78 8.10 -7.50
N GLU A 328 9.18 9.01 -8.41
CA GLU A 328 10.56 9.08 -8.93
C GLU A 328 11.56 9.27 -7.77
N TYR A 329 11.27 10.21 -6.86
CA TYR A 329 12.11 10.50 -5.70
C TYR A 329 12.34 9.27 -4.83
N ASP A 330 11.28 8.54 -4.43
CA ASP A 330 11.48 7.39 -3.55
C ASP A 330 12.23 6.27 -4.27
N ASN A 331 11.96 6.01 -5.56
CA ASN A 331 12.66 4.99 -6.34
C ASN A 331 14.16 5.31 -6.56
N VAL A 332 14.48 6.56 -6.88
CA VAL A 332 15.83 6.98 -7.28
C VAL A 332 16.68 7.41 -6.08
N TYR A 333 16.07 8.07 -5.10
CA TYR A 333 16.74 8.68 -3.95
C TYR A 333 16.44 7.92 -2.66
N GLY A 334 15.16 7.85 -2.28
CA GLY A 334 14.74 7.31 -0.97
C GLY A 334 15.09 5.83 -0.74
N MET A 335 14.95 5.00 -1.77
CA MET A 335 15.25 3.56 -1.73
C MET A 335 16.73 3.28 -1.42
N GLN A 336 17.63 4.17 -1.84
CA GLN A 336 19.07 4.05 -1.58
C GLN A 336 19.38 4.08 -0.08
N PHE A 337 18.51 4.72 0.70
CA PHE A 337 18.68 4.90 2.15
C PHE A 337 17.89 3.89 2.98
N TYR A 338 17.20 2.93 2.36
CA TYR A 338 16.48 1.88 3.09
C TYR A 338 17.44 1.00 3.92
N GLY A 339 18.59 0.64 3.35
CA GLY A 339 19.64 -0.13 4.04
C GLY A 339 20.70 0.74 4.75
N ARG A 340 20.71 2.05 4.52
CA ARG A 340 21.69 3.01 5.06
C ARG A 340 21.03 4.37 5.27
N ALA A 341 20.38 4.54 6.41
CA ALA A 341 19.64 5.76 6.70
C ALA A 341 20.52 7.02 6.68
N VAL A 342 19.98 8.11 6.15
CA VAL A 342 20.56 9.45 6.23
C VAL A 342 20.51 9.94 7.67
N ARG A 343 21.62 10.50 8.17
CA ARG A 343 21.73 11.06 9.53
C ARG A 343 22.05 12.55 9.56
N GLU A 344 22.26 13.15 8.41
CA GLU A 344 22.64 14.55 8.25
C GLU A 344 21.59 15.27 7.41
N ALA A 345 21.35 16.55 7.68
CA ALA A 345 20.48 17.36 6.82
C ALA A 345 21.26 17.88 5.60
N PHE A 346 20.52 18.05 4.50
CA PHE A 346 20.93 18.77 3.30
C PHE A 346 20.50 20.24 3.46
N PRO A 347 21.42 21.19 3.69
CA PRO A 347 21.09 22.58 4.04
C PRO A 347 20.15 23.27 3.04
N ASP A 348 20.36 22.99 1.75
CA ASP A 348 19.61 23.59 0.64
C ASP A 348 18.39 22.76 0.20
N ALA A 349 18.06 21.68 0.93
CA ALA A 349 16.93 20.79 0.67
C ALA A 349 16.21 20.37 1.97
N PRO A 350 15.53 21.30 2.67
CA PRO A 350 14.94 21.05 3.98
C PRO A 350 13.76 20.07 3.97
N GLN A 351 12.96 19.99 2.91
CA GLN A 351 11.85 19.01 2.83
C GLN A 351 12.39 17.60 2.60
N VAL A 352 13.37 17.46 1.71
CA VAL A 352 14.11 16.20 1.50
C VAL A 352 14.78 15.76 2.81
N SER A 353 15.47 16.68 3.48
CA SER A 353 16.10 16.43 4.79
C SER A 353 15.09 15.94 5.82
N TYR A 354 13.93 16.59 5.89
CA TYR A 354 12.88 16.19 6.84
C TYR A 354 12.42 14.74 6.59
N ILE A 355 12.10 14.38 5.35
CA ILE A 355 11.60 13.04 5.04
C ILE A 355 12.65 11.96 5.28
N GLU A 356 13.91 12.20 4.94
CA GLU A 356 14.96 11.20 5.16
C GLU A 356 15.35 11.05 6.64
N LEU A 357 15.36 12.15 7.40
CA LEU A 357 15.54 12.08 8.86
C LEU A 357 14.33 11.42 9.55
N LEU A 358 13.11 11.65 9.06
CA LEU A 358 11.91 10.96 9.55
C LEU A 358 11.97 9.45 9.23
N ARG A 359 12.47 9.07 8.04
CA ARG A 359 12.73 7.67 7.66
C ARG A 359 13.77 7.04 8.60
N ALA A 360 14.82 7.77 8.97
CA ALA A 360 15.88 7.31 9.88
C ALA A 360 15.41 7.08 11.33
N LEU A 361 14.21 7.54 11.68
CA LEU A 361 13.54 7.27 12.96
C LEU A 361 12.74 5.95 12.97
N ARG A 362 12.62 5.25 11.83
CA ARG A 362 12.07 3.89 11.81
C ARG A 362 12.91 2.97 12.69
N LEU A 363 12.23 2.10 13.44
CA LEU A 363 12.89 1.17 14.35
C LEU A 363 13.55 0.04 13.54
N ASN A 364 14.82 -0.23 13.83
CA ASN A 364 15.57 -1.34 13.26
C ASN A 364 15.26 -2.67 13.99
N SER A 365 15.99 -3.74 13.66
CA SER A 365 15.82 -5.06 14.29
C SER A 365 16.04 -5.09 15.81
N ASP A 366 16.71 -4.09 16.37
CA ASP A 366 16.95 -3.93 17.81
C ASP A 366 15.91 -3.04 18.49
N GLU A 367 14.79 -2.75 17.80
CA GLU A 367 13.71 -1.84 18.24
C GLU A 367 14.21 -0.42 18.56
N LYS A 368 15.20 0.08 17.79
CA LYS A 368 15.78 1.42 17.99
C LYS A 368 15.84 2.22 16.68
N PRO A 369 15.66 3.55 16.73
CA PRO A 369 15.89 4.40 15.57
C PRO A 369 17.39 4.45 15.23
N THR A 370 17.71 4.72 13.97
CA THR A 370 19.10 4.97 13.53
C THR A 370 19.51 6.42 13.83
N LEU A 371 18.57 7.36 13.69
CA LEU A 371 18.81 8.77 14.00
C LEU A 371 18.95 8.99 15.51
N THR A 372 20.03 9.65 15.93
CA THR A 372 20.28 9.98 17.34
C THR A 372 19.94 11.43 17.67
N GLN A 373 19.95 11.78 18.97
CA GLN A 373 19.78 13.16 19.41
C GLN A 373 20.92 14.08 18.95
N GLU A 374 22.15 13.55 18.84
CA GLU A 374 23.32 14.30 18.36
C GLU A 374 23.21 14.62 16.87
N ASP A 375 22.81 13.62 16.07
CA ASP A 375 22.53 13.78 14.65
C ASP A 375 21.43 14.84 14.44
N LEU A 376 20.32 14.71 15.17
CA LEU A 376 19.21 15.66 15.07
C LEU A 376 19.64 17.08 15.48
N ASN A 377 20.39 17.25 16.58
CA ASN A 377 20.90 18.55 16.99
C ASN A 377 21.79 19.18 15.91
N SER A 378 22.62 18.38 15.25
CA SER A 378 23.52 18.82 14.18
C SER A 378 22.76 19.24 12.92
N SER A 379 21.59 18.67 12.67
CA SER A 379 20.72 19.06 11.55
C SER A 379 19.99 20.40 11.75
N LYS A 380 19.86 20.89 12.99
CA LYS A 380 19.05 22.06 13.33
C LYS A 380 19.38 23.34 12.53
N PRO A 381 20.67 23.70 12.31
CA PRO A 381 21.01 24.91 11.56
C PRO A 381 20.45 24.93 10.14
N ALA A 382 20.37 23.79 9.45
CA ALA A 382 19.79 23.68 8.10
C ALA A 382 18.30 24.09 8.09
N PHE A 383 17.53 23.62 9.07
CA PHE A 383 16.12 23.98 9.21
C PHE A 383 15.91 25.43 9.68
N GLU A 384 16.81 25.97 10.49
CA GLU A 384 16.75 27.38 10.90
C GLU A 384 17.01 28.32 9.73
N GLN A 385 18.05 28.05 8.93
CA GLN A 385 18.43 28.86 7.77
C GLN A 385 17.34 28.89 6.69
N SER A 386 16.63 27.77 6.51
CA SER A 386 15.52 27.65 5.55
C SER A 386 14.16 28.10 6.10
N GLY A 387 14.08 28.55 7.37
CA GLY A 387 12.81 28.93 7.99
C GLY A 387 11.85 27.76 8.25
N LYS A 388 12.35 26.52 8.27
CA LYS A 388 11.60 25.27 8.45
C LYS A 388 11.78 24.64 9.83
N LEU A 389 12.04 25.46 10.86
CA LEU A 389 12.27 24.98 12.23
C LEU A 389 11.10 24.13 12.80
N ALA A 390 9.86 24.33 12.32
CA ALA A 390 8.72 23.49 12.69
C ALA A 390 8.91 22.01 12.29
N LEU A 391 9.52 21.74 11.12
CA LEU A 391 9.83 20.37 10.68
C LEU A 391 10.86 19.71 11.61
N TRP A 392 11.90 20.45 11.99
CA TRP A 392 12.89 19.98 12.96
C TRP A 392 12.27 19.68 14.33
N ARG A 393 11.34 20.53 14.81
CA ARG A 393 10.60 20.28 16.06
C ARG A 393 9.77 19.00 15.96
N ASN A 394 9.10 18.78 14.85
CA ASN A 394 8.36 17.54 14.63
C ASN A 394 9.29 16.30 14.64
N LEU A 395 10.48 16.36 14.03
CA LEU A 395 11.49 15.30 14.13
C LEU A 395 11.91 15.03 15.58
N GLN A 396 12.09 16.09 16.39
CA GLN A 396 12.42 15.95 17.80
C GLN A 396 11.33 15.20 18.60
N LEU A 397 10.06 15.51 18.33
CA LEU A 397 8.94 14.83 18.98
C LEU A 397 8.86 13.35 18.54
N ASN A 398 9.04 13.07 17.25
CA ASN A 398 9.09 11.70 16.73
C ASN A 398 10.28 10.91 17.28
N LEU A 399 11.45 11.53 17.48
CA LEU A 399 12.59 10.91 18.15
C LEU A 399 12.27 10.54 19.60
N TRP A 400 11.63 11.43 20.36
CA TRP A 400 11.19 11.12 21.72
C TRP A 400 10.13 10.01 21.74
N GLN A 401 9.23 9.97 20.77
CA GLN A 401 8.26 8.89 20.65
C GLN A 401 8.97 7.55 20.37
N ALA A 402 9.88 7.50 19.40
CA ALA A 402 10.65 6.31 19.03
C ALA A 402 11.57 5.81 20.16
N THR A 403 12.01 6.71 21.05
CA THR A 403 12.85 6.38 22.21
C THR A 403 12.07 6.27 23.52
N ASN A 404 10.74 6.21 23.46
CA ASN A 404 9.83 6.07 24.59
C ASN A 404 10.03 7.13 25.70
N ASN A 405 10.13 8.41 25.30
CA ASN A 405 10.23 9.57 26.19
C ASN A 405 8.99 10.48 26.11
N PRO A 406 7.81 10.01 26.56
CA PRO A 406 6.56 10.78 26.49
C PRO A 406 6.59 12.00 27.42
N ALA A 407 7.42 12.02 28.46
CA ALA A 407 7.52 13.16 29.38
C ALA A 407 8.08 14.41 28.68
N ALA A 408 9.09 14.24 27.81
CA ALA A 408 9.64 15.35 27.02
C ALA A 408 8.62 15.92 26.03
N ILE A 409 7.80 15.06 25.40
CA ILE A 409 6.72 15.49 24.50
C ILE A 409 5.69 16.33 25.25
N LEU A 410 5.20 15.87 26.41
CA LEU A 410 4.21 16.61 27.22
C LEU A 410 4.75 17.95 27.74
N GLN A 411 6.07 18.06 27.95
CA GLN A 411 6.70 19.32 28.35
C GLN A 411 6.87 20.30 27.17
N ALA A 412 7.15 19.78 25.98
CA ALA A 412 7.45 20.59 24.80
C ALA A 412 6.21 21.07 24.05
N VAL A 413 5.15 20.25 23.99
CA VAL A 413 3.94 20.53 23.22
C VAL A 413 2.86 21.10 24.14
N LYS A 414 2.31 22.25 23.75
CA LYS A 414 1.12 22.82 24.38
C LYS A 414 -0.13 22.35 23.63
N PRO A 415 -1.18 21.87 24.32
CA PRO A 415 -2.47 21.58 23.70
C PRO A 415 -3.00 22.80 22.95
N ALA A 416 -3.38 22.59 21.69
CA ALA A 416 -3.93 23.64 20.85
C ALA A 416 -5.29 24.13 21.38
N GLU A 417 -5.53 25.44 21.30
CA GLU A 417 -6.87 26.04 21.47
C GLU A 417 -7.57 26.23 20.12
N THR A 418 -6.80 26.39 19.06
CA THR A 418 -7.25 26.45 17.67
C THR A 418 -6.29 25.62 16.83
N LEU A 419 -6.81 24.93 15.81
CA LEU A 419 -6.00 24.20 14.84
C LEU A 419 -6.21 24.85 13.46
N PRO A 420 -5.14 25.28 12.77
CA PRO A 420 -5.26 25.73 11.38
C PRO A 420 -5.84 24.62 10.50
N ALA A 421 -6.67 25.01 9.52
CA ALA A 421 -7.18 24.06 8.53
C ALA A 421 -6.04 23.63 7.61
N HIS A 422 -5.97 22.33 7.31
CA HIS A 422 -4.92 21.76 6.46
C HIS A 422 -3.52 22.21 6.95
N ASP A 423 -3.20 21.88 8.21
CA ASP A 423 -1.83 21.99 8.77
C ASP A 423 -1.42 20.65 9.38
N ILE A 424 -0.84 19.79 8.55
CA ILE A 424 -0.46 18.42 8.90
C ILE A 424 0.62 18.41 9.98
N VAL A 425 1.53 19.40 9.99
CA VAL A 425 2.60 19.49 10.99
C VAL A 425 1.97 19.80 12.35
N ALA A 426 1.12 20.83 12.43
CA ALA A 426 0.43 21.19 13.67
C ALA A 426 -0.47 20.05 14.17
N PHE A 427 -1.20 19.37 13.29
CA PHE A 427 -2.02 18.22 13.67
C PHE A 427 -1.16 17.06 14.22
N SER A 428 -0.04 16.74 13.55
CA SER A 428 0.87 15.68 13.97
C SER A 428 1.50 15.94 15.35
N GLU A 429 1.86 17.20 15.66
CA GLU A 429 2.35 17.58 16.99
C GLU A 429 1.28 17.32 18.08
N GLN A 430 0.01 17.63 17.80
CA GLN A 430 -1.09 17.38 18.74
C GLN A 430 -1.36 15.88 18.92
N VAL A 431 -1.27 15.08 17.86
CA VAL A 431 -1.37 13.62 17.97
C VAL A 431 -0.26 13.06 18.86
N LEU A 432 0.99 13.48 18.66
CA LEU A 432 2.12 13.04 19.51
C LEU A 432 1.90 13.40 20.99
N TYR A 433 1.32 14.57 21.28
CA TYR A 433 0.94 14.94 22.65
C TYR A 433 -0.12 14.00 23.24
N GLY A 434 -1.17 13.68 22.48
CA GLY A 434 -2.21 12.74 22.93
C GLY A 434 -1.68 11.32 23.13
N ASP A 435 -0.82 10.84 22.22
CA ASP A 435 -0.16 9.54 22.33
C ASP A 435 0.78 9.50 23.55
N ALA A 436 1.45 10.61 23.88
CA ALA A 436 2.26 10.73 25.08
C ALA A 436 1.43 10.67 26.39
N LEU A 437 0.22 11.25 26.40
CA LEU A 437 -0.72 11.09 27.52
C LEU A 437 -1.12 9.62 27.69
N MET A 438 -1.40 8.92 26.58
CA MET A 438 -1.74 7.50 26.58
C MET A 438 -0.57 6.63 27.05
N ALA A 439 0.66 6.89 26.60
CA ALA A 439 1.86 6.18 27.03
C ALA A 439 2.11 6.30 28.55
N GLN A 440 1.80 7.46 29.13
CA GLN A 440 1.85 7.68 30.58
C GLN A 440 0.59 7.22 31.33
N LYS A 441 -0.37 6.58 30.64
CA LYS A 441 -1.63 6.09 31.19
C LYS A 441 -2.47 7.20 31.85
N GLN A 442 -2.33 8.44 31.38
CA GLN A 442 -3.12 9.59 31.86
C GLN A 442 -4.50 9.60 31.18
N TRP A 443 -5.29 8.54 31.39
CA TRP A 443 -6.50 8.28 30.61
C TRP A 443 -7.56 9.40 30.64
N PRO A 444 -7.89 10.02 31.80
CA PRO A 444 -8.85 11.11 31.82
C PRO A 444 -8.38 12.33 30.99
N ALA A 445 -7.11 12.69 31.13
CA ALA A 445 -6.51 13.79 30.37
C ALA A 445 -6.45 13.46 28.87
N GLY A 446 -6.08 12.23 28.51
CA GLY A 446 -6.07 11.75 27.13
C GLY A 446 -7.47 11.79 26.50
N ARG A 447 -8.49 11.32 27.21
CA ARG A 447 -9.89 11.37 26.74
C ARG A 447 -10.32 12.81 26.45
N ASP A 448 -10.11 13.70 27.41
CA ASP A 448 -10.53 15.11 27.29
C ASP A 448 -9.76 15.82 26.16
N PHE A 449 -8.47 15.49 26.00
CA PHE A 449 -7.64 15.96 24.90
C PHE A 449 -8.15 15.50 23.54
N TRP A 450 -8.40 14.20 23.34
CA TRP A 450 -8.90 13.68 22.07
C TRP A 450 -10.28 14.24 21.71
N LEU A 451 -11.17 14.41 22.70
CA LEU A 451 -12.47 15.07 22.50
C LEU A 451 -12.30 16.54 22.06
N LYS A 452 -11.31 17.24 22.60
CA LYS A 452 -11.00 18.61 22.18
C LYS A 452 -10.44 18.63 20.77
N LEU A 453 -9.43 17.80 20.47
CA LEU A 453 -8.80 17.74 19.15
C LEU A 453 -9.80 17.35 18.05
N LEU A 454 -10.73 16.43 18.34
CA LEU A 454 -11.80 16.04 17.42
C LEU A 454 -12.68 17.22 17.01
N LYS A 455 -12.93 18.17 17.92
CA LYS A 455 -13.71 19.39 17.64
C LYS A 455 -12.91 20.45 16.89
N LEU A 456 -11.58 20.43 17.01
CA LEU A 456 -10.69 21.39 16.36
C LEU A 456 -10.30 20.96 14.94
N SER A 457 -10.22 19.65 14.69
CA SER A 457 -9.88 19.09 13.39
C SER A 457 -11.00 19.31 12.37
N GLN A 458 -10.63 19.77 11.18
CA GLN A 458 -11.56 20.09 10.09
C GLN A 458 -11.53 19.04 8.98
N ASP A 459 -10.48 18.23 8.89
CA ASP A 459 -10.32 17.18 7.90
C ASP A 459 -11.03 15.89 8.34
N ALA A 460 -11.85 15.32 7.46
CA ALA A 460 -12.64 14.13 7.81
C ALA A 460 -11.76 12.92 8.17
N GLU A 461 -10.64 12.75 7.46
CA GLU A 461 -9.65 11.70 7.71
C GLU A 461 -9.06 11.82 9.13
N GLN A 462 -8.62 13.02 9.51
CA GLN A 462 -8.10 13.31 10.85
C GLN A 462 -9.17 13.07 11.93
N GLN A 463 -10.43 13.45 11.67
CA GLN A 463 -11.53 13.18 12.60
C GLN A 463 -11.73 11.67 12.83
N GLN A 464 -11.66 10.83 11.77
CA GLN A 464 -11.73 9.38 11.93
C GLN A 464 -10.56 8.85 12.76
N TYR A 465 -9.34 9.33 12.47
CA TYR A 465 -8.15 8.95 13.24
C TYR A 465 -8.28 9.29 14.73
N VAL A 466 -8.74 10.51 15.05
CA VAL A 466 -8.94 10.94 16.44
C VAL A 466 -10.06 10.13 17.12
N GLN A 467 -11.13 9.76 16.40
CA GLN A 467 -12.16 8.86 16.95
C GLN A 467 -11.59 7.49 17.31
N SER A 468 -10.68 6.92 16.50
CA SER A 468 -9.96 5.68 16.85
C SER A 468 -9.14 5.85 18.14
N ARG A 469 -8.35 6.93 18.25
CA ARG A 469 -7.55 7.23 19.46
C ARG A 469 -8.42 7.42 20.71
N LEU A 470 -9.56 8.09 20.57
CA LEU A 470 -10.53 8.25 21.65
C LEU A 470 -11.14 6.90 22.07
N ALA A 471 -11.52 6.05 21.10
CA ALA A 471 -12.04 4.71 21.38
C ALA A 471 -11.02 3.86 22.14
N ALA A 472 -9.78 3.83 21.68
CA ALA A 472 -8.71 3.10 22.34
C ALA A 472 -8.44 3.60 23.77
N THR A 473 -8.46 4.92 23.97
CA THR A 473 -8.33 5.55 25.30
C THR A 473 -9.43 5.10 26.25
N LEU A 474 -10.68 5.07 25.78
CA LEU A 474 -11.82 4.62 26.58
C LEU A 474 -11.72 3.14 26.95
N VAL A 475 -11.28 2.29 26.02
CA VAL A 475 -11.02 0.85 26.30
C VAL A 475 -9.91 0.68 27.34
N TYR A 476 -8.76 1.33 27.16
CA TYR A 476 -7.65 1.27 28.13
C TYR A 476 -8.01 1.82 29.51
N SER A 477 -8.91 2.80 29.57
CA SER A 477 -9.41 3.36 30.82
C SER A 477 -10.37 2.43 31.58
N GLY A 478 -10.75 1.29 30.99
CA GLY A 478 -11.75 0.37 31.56
C GLY A 478 -13.19 0.85 31.41
N ASN A 479 -13.45 1.79 30.50
CA ASN A 479 -14.78 2.35 30.23
C ASN A 479 -15.18 2.25 28.74
N PRO A 480 -15.18 1.03 28.15
CA PRO A 480 -15.63 0.84 26.76
C PRO A 480 -17.11 1.22 26.58
N GLU A 481 -17.89 1.20 27.66
CA GLU A 481 -19.31 1.55 27.65
C GLU A 481 -19.58 2.98 27.19
N ALA A 482 -18.70 3.94 27.51
CA ALA A 482 -18.86 5.33 27.07
C ALA A 482 -18.89 5.48 25.54
N ILE A 483 -18.32 4.52 24.80
CA ILE A 483 -18.28 4.53 23.33
C ILE A 483 -19.71 4.51 22.77
N PHE A 484 -20.66 3.83 23.40
CA PHE A 484 -22.03 3.72 22.91
C PHE A 484 -23.05 4.54 23.72
N ALA A 485 -22.59 5.57 24.45
CA ALA A 485 -23.48 6.60 24.99
C ALA A 485 -24.19 7.35 23.86
N ALA A 486 -25.39 7.88 24.14
CA ALA A 486 -26.21 8.57 23.14
C ALA A 486 -25.53 9.85 22.58
N ASP A 487 -24.68 10.48 23.38
CA ASP A 487 -23.90 11.68 23.07
C ASP A 487 -22.43 11.38 22.77
N SER A 488 -22.08 10.10 22.51
CA SER A 488 -20.70 9.71 22.21
C SER A 488 -20.20 10.39 20.93
N ALA A 489 -18.97 10.90 20.99
CA ALA A 489 -18.29 11.47 19.84
C ALA A 489 -17.69 10.41 18.89
N ILE A 490 -17.75 9.13 19.27
CA ILE A 490 -17.30 8.02 18.43
C ILE A 490 -18.50 7.51 17.64
N THR A 491 -18.64 8.03 16.43
CA THR A 491 -19.77 7.76 15.52
C THR A 491 -19.43 6.72 14.46
N SER A 492 -18.14 6.49 14.16
CA SER A 492 -17.71 5.50 13.18
C SER A 492 -18.16 4.08 13.54
N LEU A 493 -18.97 3.45 12.67
CA LEU A 493 -19.44 2.08 12.91
C LEU A 493 -18.27 1.10 12.97
N ARG A 494 -17.19 1.35 12.21
CA ARG A 494 -15.99 0.52 12.24
C ARG A 494 -15.46 0.35 13.66
N TYR A 495 -15.14 1.44 14.34
CA TYR A 495 -14.56 1.40 15.69
C TYR A 495 -15.55 0.86 16.73
N ARG A 496 -16.83 1.24 16.61
CA ARG A 496 -17.90 0.72 17.48
C ARG A 496 -18.05 -0.80 17.32
N SER A 497 -18.00 -1.31 16.08
CA SER A 497 -18.04 -2.74 15.78
C SER A 497 -16.87 -3.50 16.42
N ARG A 498 -15.63 -2.99 16.29
CA ARG A 498 -14.44 -3.57 16.94
C ARG A 498 -14.68 -3.79 18.43
N VAL A 499 -15.19 -2.77 19.11
CA VAL A 499 -15.40 -2.78 20.56
C VAL A 499 -16.55 -3.71 20.95
N LEU A 500 -17.67 -3.72 20.21
CA LEU A 500 -18.78 -4.66 20.44
C LEU A 500 -18.30 -6.10 20.38
N LYS A 501 -17.57 -6.44 19.32
CA LYS A 501 -17.11 -7.81 19.08
C LYS A 501 -16.05 -8.26 20.09
N ALA A 502 -15.11 -7.38 20.44
CA ALA A 502 -13.93 -7.78 21.20
C ALA A 502 -14.06 -7.63 22.73
N VAL A 503 -14.75 -6.59 23.24
CA VAL A 503 -14.66 -6.24 24.67
C VAL A 503 -15.99 -5.90 25.35
N ALA A 504 -17.08 -5.66 24.62
CA ALA A 504 -18.37 -5.32 25.24
C ALA A 504 -18.92 -6.45 26.12
N SER A 505 -19.65 -6.12 27.19
CA SER A 505 -20.33 -7.11 28.02
C SER A 505 -21.60 -7.66 27.34
N PRO A 506 -22.11 -8.84 27.74
CA PRO A 506 -23.41 -9.33 27.26
C PRO A 506 -24.55 -8.34 27.48
N GLU A 507 -24.58 -7.64 28.62
CA GLU A 507 -25.58 -6.60 28.91
C GLU A 507 -25.51 -5.46 27.90
N ARG A 508 -24.29 -5.01 27.56
CA ARG A 508 -24.11 -3.96 26.57
C ARG A 508 -24.50 -4.41 25.18
N LEU A 509 -24.12 -5.62 24.77
CA LEU A 509 -24.54 -6.19 23.50
C LEU A 509 -26.07 -6.28 23.41
N ARG A 510 -26.75 -6.68 24.48
CA ARG A 510 -28.21 -6.71 24.57
C ARG A 510 -28.84 -5.32 24.45
N GLN A 511 -28.23 -4.33 25.10
CA GLN A 511 -28.66 -2.93 24.96
C GLN A 511 -28.49 -2.44 23.52
N GLN A 512 -27.36 -2.72 22.86
CA GLN A 512 -27.11 -2.22 21.49
C GLN A 512 -27.95 -2.97 20.46
N ALA A 513 -28.21 -4.26 20.63
CA ALA A 513 -29.15 -5.01 19.81
C ALA A 513 -30.57 -4.40 19.83
N SER A 514 -30.96 -3.83 20.97
CA SER A 514 -32.30 -3.26 21.17
C SER A 514 -32.39 -1.77 20.81
N GLN A 515 -31.38 -0.99 21.19
CA GLN A 515 -31.39 0.48 21.22
C GLN A 515 -30.28 1.10 20.36
N GLY A 516 -29.50 0.31 19.63
CA GLY A 516 -28.45 0.80 18.76
C GLY A 516 -28.97 1.84 17.76
N PRO A 517 -28.12 2.79 17.32
CA PRO A 517 -28.53 3.93 16.52
C PRO A 517 -29.09 3.56 15.13
N ASN A 518 -28.69 2.41 14.60
CA ASN A 518 -29.11 1.90 13.29
C ASN A 518 -29.17 0.36 13.27
N ASN A 519 -29.66 -0.20 12.17
CA ASN A 519 -29.82 -1.65 12.04
C ASN A 519 -28.50 -2.39 11.92
N GLU A 520 -27.48 -1.74 11.35
CA GLU A 520 -26.12 -2.26 11.17
C GLU A 520 -25.48 -2.54 12.54
N GLU A 521 -25.46 -1.57 13.46
CA GLU A 521 -24.95 -1.75 14.82
C GLU A 521 -25.77 -2.77 15.62
N ARG A 522 -27.11 -2.72 15.50
CA ARG A 522 -28.00 -3.70 16.16
C ARG A 522 -27.72 -5.13 15.68
N THR A 523 -27.47 -5.30 14.39
CA THR A 523 -27.16 -6.60 13.78
C THR A 523 -25.82 -7.13 14.30
N ILE A 524 -24.78 -6.29 14.30
CA ILE A 524 -23.46 -6.64 14.85
C ILE A 524 -23.59 -7.05 16.32
N ALA A 525 -24.25 -6.22 17.14
CA ALA A 525 -24.42 -6.48 18.56
C ALA A 525 -25.20 -7.78 18.84
N LEU A 526 -26.30 -8.00 18.11
CA LEU A 526 -27.12 -9.21 18.29
C LEU A 526 -26.39 -10.46 17.83
N HIS A 527 -25.71 -10.42 16.68
CA HIS A 527 -24.93 -11.56 16.20
C HIS A 527 -23.84 -11.92 17.22
N THR A 528 -23.06 -10.93 17.67
CA THR A 528 -22.03 -11.15 18.69
C THR A 528 -22.62 -11.70 19.99
N LEU A 529 -23.75 -11.17 20.47
CA LEU A 529 -24.42 -11.68 21.66
C LEU A 529 -24.81 -13.15 21.52
N LEU A 530 -25.51 -13.49 20.44
CA LEU A 530 -26.02 -14.86 20.22
C LEU A 530 -24.89 -15.87 20.04
N VAL A 531 -23.81 -15.53 19.32
CA VAL A 531 -22.63 -16.41 19.24
C VAL A 531 -22.05 -16.60 20.64
N ARG A 532 -21.85 -15.52 21.39
CA ARG A 532 -21.26 -15.59 22.73
C ARG A 532 -22.12 -16.39 23.69
N ASP A 533 -23.44 -16.27 23.65
CA ASP A 533 -24.32 -17.04 24.52
C ASP A 533 -24.20 -18.56 24.25
N LEU A 534 -24.04 -18.95 22.98
CA LEU A 534 -23.82 -20.34 22.61
C LEU A 534 -22.43 -20.84 23.07
N THR A 535 -21.37 -20.05 22.86
CA THR A 535 -20.00 -20.47 23.19
C THR A 535 -19.69 -20.40 24.69
N GLU A 536 -20.40 -19.56 25.43
CA GLU A 536 -20.23 -19.34 26.87
C GLU A 536 -21.31 -20.04 27.71
N ASN A 537 -22.04 -21.00 27.12
CA ASN A 537 -23.06 -21.85 27.75
C ASN A 537 -24.25 -21.09 28.39
N ARG A 538 -24.57 -19.88 27.91
CA ARG A 538 -25.74 -19.10 28.36
C ARG A 538 -27.00 -19.43 27.55
N PHE A 539 -27.33 -20.71 27.48
CA PHE A 539 -28.43 -21.20 26.64
C PHE A 539 -29.80 -20.59 26.99
N SER A 540 -30.07 -20.34 28.27
CA SER A 540 -31.30 -19.67 28.71
C SER A 540 -31.38 -18.21 28.24
N ASP A 541 -30.25 -17.51 28.22
CA ASP A 541 -30.19 -16.13 27.74
C ASP A 541 -30.36 -16.09 26.23
N TRP A 542 -29.71 -17.01 25.50
CA TRP A 542 -29.85 -17.13 24.05
C TRP A 542 -31.32 -17.25 23.60
N LEU A 543 -32.12 -18.07 24.29
CA LEU A 543 -33.55 -18.24 23.99
C LEU A 543 -34.36 -16.93 24.17
N ASN A 544 -33.90 -16.04 25.04
CA ASN A 544 -34.51 -14.73 25.25
C ASN A 544 -33.98 -13.71 24.26
N ASP A 545 -32.66 -13.66 24.09
CA ASP A 545 -31.97 -12.67 23.28
C ASP A 545 -32.24 -12.83 21.79
N ARG A 546 -32.48 -14.06 21.32
CA ARG A 546 -32.88 -14.33 19.94
C ARG A 546 -34.13 -13.55 19.52
N LYS A 547 -35.04 -13.26 20.46
CA LYS A 547 -36.27 -12.51 20.18
C LYS A 547 -35.99 -11.05 19.78
N LEU A 548 -34.82 -10.51 20.12
CA LEU A 548 -34.40 -9.16 19.77
C LEU A 548 -34.24 -8.95 18.25
N VAL A 549 -34.15 -10.03 17.46
CA VAL A 549 -34.17 -9.93 15.99
C VAL A 549 -35.40 -9.17 15.47
N SER A 550 -36.54 -9.27 16.17
CA SER A 550 -37.78 -8.57 15.82
C SER A 550 -37.68 -7.04 15.92
N ALA A 551 -36.72 -6.51 16.67
CA ALA A 551 -36.45 -5.08 16.78
C ALA A 551 -35.57 -4.54 15.64
N ILE A 552 -35.08 -5.42 14.75
CA ILE A 552 -34.22 -5.09 13.61
C ILE A 552 -35.04 -5.27 12.32
N THR A 553 -35.62 -4.17 11.84
CA THR A 553 -36.40 -4.19 10.59
C THR A 553 -35.45 -4.25 9.40
N SER A 554 -35.60 -5.24 8.52
CA SER A 554 -34.68 -5.50 7.40
C SER A 554 -33.24 -5.73 7.88
N PRO A 555 -32.92 -6.91 8.44
CA PRO A 555 -31.56 -7.28 8.80
C PRO A 555 -30.59 -7.01 7.66
N VAL A 556 -29.40 -6.52 8.00
CA VAL A 556 -28.43 -6.07 7.00
C VAL A 556 -27.80 -7.29 6.34
N ILE A 557 -27.95 -7.38 5.02
CA ILE A 557 -27.40 -8.47 4.20
C ILE A 557 -26.50 -7.84 3.14
N GLY A 558 -25.28 -8.35 3.00
CA GLY A 558 -24.32 -7.91 1.97
C GLY A 558 -22.90 -8.41 2.26
N LYS A 559 -22.01 -8.34 1.26
CA LYS A 559 -20.59 -8.77 1.38
C LYS A 559 -19.88 -8.07 2.54
N ALA A 560 -20.25 -6.82 2.82
CA ALA A 560 -19.69 -6.06 3.92
C ALA A 560 -20.19 -6.51 5.30
N PHE A 561 -21.19 -7.39 5.43
CA PHE A 561 -21.84 -7.85 6.69
C PHE A 561 -22.10 -9.37 6.76
N ASP A 562 -21.46 -10.14 5.89
CA ASP A 562 -21.54 -11.61 5.87
C ASP A 562 -21.03 -12.26 7.17
N ASP A 563 -20.09 -11.61 7.86
CA ASP A 563 -19.51 -11.99 9.15
C ASP A 563 -20.47 -11.87 10.34
N VAL A 564 -21.60 -11.19 10.17
CA VAL A 564 -22.62 -10.96 11.21
C VAL A 564 -24.03 -11.36 10.76
N ASN A 565 -24.12 -12.30 9.81
CA ASN A 565 -25.40 -12.73 9.25
C ASN A 565 -26.27 -13.44 10.31
N LEU A 566 -27.41 -12.83 10.68
CA LEU A 566 -28.33 -13.40 11.67
C LEU A 566 -29.11 -14.63 11.18
N SER A 567 -29.21 -14.85 9.86
CA SER A 567 -29.94 -16.01 9.31
C SER A 567 -29.25 -17.34 9.60
N VAL A 568 -27.96 -17.32 9.98
CA VAL A 568 -27.23 -18.53 10.36
C VAL A 568 -27.91 -19.25 11.53
N PHE A 569 -28.58 -18.51 12.42
CA PHE A 569 -29.25 -19.07 13.59
C PHE A 569 -30.61 -19.73 13.28
N ASP A 570 -31.10 -19.65 12.03
CA ASP A 570 -32.28 -20.40 11.56
C ASP A 570 -31.94 -21.86 11.16
N TRP A 571 -30.75 -22.33 11.55
CA TRP A 571 -30.27 -23.69 11.29
C TRP A 571 -31.27 -24.74 11.76
N ASN A 572 -31.74 -25.57 10.83
CA ASN A 572 -32.80 -26.55 11.05
C ASN A 572 -32.30 -27.97 11.35
N GLY A 573 -30.99 -28.22 11.22
CA GLY A 573 -30.36 -29.53 11.43
C GLY A 573 -30.04 -30.30 10.14
N ASP A 574 -30.55 -29.88 8.99
CA ASP A 574 -30.46 -30.66 7.73
C ASP A 574 -29.04 -30.74 7.17
N ALA A 575 -28.18 -29.78 7.53
CA ALA A 575 -26.78 -29.74 7.11
C ALA A 575 -25.85 -30.62 7.96
N ALA A 576 -26.38 -31.26 9.01
CA ALA A 576 -25.60 -32.16 9.88
C ALA A 576 -25.00 -33.33 9.09
N GLU A 577 -23.97 -33.96 9.66
CA GLU A 577 -23.30 -35.12 9.08
C GLU A 577 -24.31 -36.21 8.69
N ALA A 578 -24.27 -36.65 7.43
CA ALA A 578 -25.21 -37.65 6.93
C ALA A 578 -25.20 -38.91 7.81
N GLY A 579 -26.36 -39.24 8.38
CA GLY A 579 -26.53 -40.34 9.33
C GLY A 579 -26.61 -39.93 10.80
N TYR A 580 -26.41 -38.65 11.13
CA TYR A 580 -26.64 -38.07 12.46
C TYR A 580 -27.75 -37.03 12.36
N VAL A 581 -28.86 -37.25 13.07
CA VAL A 581 -30.04 -36.37 12.96
C VAL A 581 -29.99 -35.31 14.05
N CYS A 582 -29.98 -34.05 13.66
CA CYS A 582 -30.10 -32.93 14.58
C CYS A 582 -31.44 -32.22 14.45
N ARG A 583 -31.92 -31.69 15.58
CA ARG A 583 -33.05 -30.77 15.59
C ARG A 583 -32.57 -29.36 15.27
N SER A 584 -33.51 -28.46 14.94
CA SER A 584 -33.24 -27.03 14.78
C SER A 584 -32.49 -26.46 15.98
N LEU A 585 -31.68 -25.42 15.75
CA LEU A 585 -30.88 -24.77 16.78
C LEU A 585 -31.73 -24.35 18.00
N ASP A 586 -32.91 -23.76 17.79
CA ASP A 586 -33.83 -23.39 18.87
C ASP A 586 -34.17 -24.55 19.81
N LYS A 587 -34.40 -25.75 19.25
CA LYS A 587 -34.72 -26.96 20.01
C LYS A 587 -33.49 -27.54 20.69
N THR A 588 -32.35 -27.51 20.04
CA THR A 588 -31.06 -27.92 20.60
C THR A 588 -30.71 -27.06 21.82
N VAL A 589 -30.81 -25.74 21.69
CA VAL A 589 -30.56 -24.78 22.80
C VAL A 589 -31.62 -24.92 23.89
N GLN A 590 -32.88 -25.19 23.54
CA GLN A 590 -33.93 -25.48 24.53
C GLN A 590 -33.56 -26.66 25.42
N VAL A 591 -33.03 -27.75 24.85
CA VAL A 591 -32.56 -28.91 25.63
C VAL A 591 -31.35 -28.52 26.49
N LEU A 592 -30.36 -27.83 25.91
CA LEU A 592 -29.15 -27.41 26.63
C LEU A 592 -29.44 -26.43 27.78
N SER A 593 -30.48 -25.60 27.67
CA SER A 593 -30.92 -24.71 28.75
C SER A 593 -31.44 -25.46 29.99
N GLN A 594 -31.95 -26.68 29.79
CA GLN A 594 -32.46 -27.55 30.86
C GLN A 594 -31.39 -28.52 31.36
N ASN A 595 -30.54 -28.99 30.45
CA ASN A 595 -29.43 -29.89 30.72
C ASN A 595 -28.24 -29.53 29.82
N ALA A 596 -27.31 -28.72 30.33
CA ALA A 596 -26.13 -28.29 29.58
C ALA A 596 -25.17 -29.45 29.21
N GLU A 597 -25.32 -30.62 29.83
CA GLU A 597 -24.52 -31.81 29.55
C GLU A 597 -25.24 -32.83 28.64
N ASP A 598 -26.37 -32.44 28.04
CA ASP A 598 -27.11 -33.32 27.12
C ASP A 598 -26.24 -33.69 25.91
N ALA A 599 -25.97 -34.99 25.78
CA ALA A 599 -24.96 -35.47 24.85
C ALA A 599 -25.34 -35.24 23.38
N HIS A 600 -26.59 -35.50 23.04
CA HIS A 600 -27.11 -35.32 21.69
C HIS A 600 -27.15 -33.83 21.33
N ALA A 601 -27.62 -32.99 22.25
CA ALA A 601 -27.70 -31.56 22.01
C ALA A 601 -26.31 -30.90 21.89
N LEU A 602 -25.30 -31.33 22.67
CA LEU A 602 -23.92 -30.87 22.54
C LEU A 602 -23.31 -31.25 21.18
N ASN A 603 -23.52 -32.48 20.72
CA ASN A 603 -23.09 -32.89 19.39
C ASN A 603 -23.77 -32.06 18.28
N CYS A 604 -25.06 -31.79 18.41
CA CYS A 604 -25.79 -30.96 17.46
C CYS A 604 -25.37 -29.48 17.48
N LEU A 605 -25.01 -28.94 18.65
CA LEU A 605 -24.38 -27.62 18.74
C LEU A 605 -23.01 -27.62 18.02
N GLY A 606 -22.23 -28.68 18.16
CA GLY A 606 -21.00 -28.89 17.41
C GLY A 606 -21.21 -28.92 15.89
N GLU A 607 -22.29 -29.57 15.43
CA GLU A 607 -22.67 -29.59 14.00
C GLU A 607 -23.13 -28.24 13.47
N PHE A 608 -23.87 -27.48 14.28
CA PHE A 608 -24.22 -26.10 13.94
C PHE A 608 -22.96 -25.27 13.66
N PHE A 609 -22.00 -25.23 14.58
CA PHE A 609 -20.75 -24.49 14.38
C PHE A 609 -19.93 -25.02 13.21
N ARG A 610 -19.90 -26.34 12.99
CA ARG A 610 -19.17 -26.93 11.87
C ARG A 610 -19.74 -26.51 10.51
N THR A 611 -21.05 -26.54 10.38
CA THR A 611 -21.74 -26.37 9.08
C THR A 611 -21.91 -24.92 8.71
N THR A 612 -21.98 -24.03 9.71
CA THR A 612 -22.12 -22.58 9.50
C THR A 612 -20.79 -21.83 9.62
N ASN A 613 -19.81 -22.40 10.33
CA ASN A 613 -18.57 -21.73 10.73
C ASN A 613 -18.81 -20.41 11.50
N THR A 614 -19.99 -20.25 12.11
CA THR A 614 -20.35 -19.01 12.80
C THR A 614 -19.48 -18.80 14.03
N ARG A 615 -18.91 -17.59 14.15
CA ARG A 615 -18.07 -17.17 15.27
C ARG A 615 -18.08 -15.65 15.35
N VAL A 616 -17.56 -15.08 16.42
CA VAL A 616 -17.26 -13.64 16.43
C VAL A 616 -15.99 -13.43 15.60
N ASP A 617 -16.16 -12.79 14.43
CA ASP A 617 -15.06 -12.54 13.49
C ASP A 617 -14.63 -11.06 13.53
N LEU A 618 -13.33 -10.85 13.67
CA LEU A 618 -12.67 -9.55 13.71
C LEU A 618 -11.93 -9.24 12.39
N TRP A 619 -11.93 -10.12 11.39
CA TRP A 619 -11.13 -9.97 10.19
C TRP A 619 -11.59 -8.83 9.28
N LYS A 620 -12.91 -8.70 9.06
CA LYS A 620 -13.50 -7.67 8.15
C LYS A 620 -13.06 -6.24 8.48
N GLU A 621 -12.76 -5.98 9.75
CA GLU A 621 -12.31 -4.67 10.21
C GLU A 621 -10.93 -4.72 10.88
N SER A 622 -10.05 -5.68 10.60
CA SER A 622 -8.79 -5.82 11.36
C SER A 622 -7.73 -4.76 11.00
N ALA A 623 -7.73 -4.27 9.76
CA ALA A 623 -6.69 -3.37 9.25
C ALA A 623 -6.91 -1.90 9.67
N GLY A 624 -5.84 -1.13 9.82
CA GLY A 624 -5.91 0.34 9.87
C GLY A 624 -6.71 0.96 11.02
N ASN A 625 -6.83 0.30 12.18
CA ASN A 625 -7.41 0.90 13.40
C ASN A 625 -6.36 1.41 14.39
N GLY A 626 -5.07 1.31 14.06
CA GLY A 626 -3.98 1.79 14.91
C GLY A 626 -4.00 1.19 16.33
N VAL A 627 -3.81 2.04 17.34
CA VAL A 627 -3.73 1.62 18.75
C VAL A 627 -5.02 1.00 19.30
N LEU A 628 -6.16 1.15 18.61
CA LEU A 628 -7.40 0.47 19.01
C LEU A 628 -7.23 -1.05 18.99
N GLU A 629 -6.50 -1.61 18.01
CA GLU A 629 -6.25 -3.06 17.94
C GLU A 629 -5.49 -3.57 19.17
N ALA A 630 -4.48 -2.81 19.61
CA ALA A 630 -3.76 -3.13 20.83
C ALA A 630 -4.64 -2.99 22.09
N ALA A 631 -5.60 -2.06 22.09
CA ALA A 631 -6.50 -1.84 23.23
C ALA A 631 -7.56 -2.95 23.37
N ILE A 632 -8.06 -3.48 22.25
CA ILE A 632 -9.08 -4.54 22.24
C ILE A 632 -8.49 -5.96 22.23
N HIS A 633 -7.17 -6.09 22.10
CA HIS A 633 -6.52 -7.39 22.01
C HIS A 633 -6.80 -8.26 23.25
N ARG A 634 -7.14 -9.53 22.99
CA ARG A 634 -7.32 -10.55 24.02
C ARG A 634 -6.54 -11.79 23.64
N LYS A 635 -5.89 -12.38 24.65
CA LYS A 635 -5.27 -13.72 24.51
C LYS A 635 -6.30 -14.78 24.14
N GLU A 636 -7.48 -14.68 24.72
CA GLU A 636 -8.64 -15.54 24.45
C GLU A 636 -9.78 -14.66 23.89
N PRO A 637 -9.96 -14.64 22.57
CA PRO A 637 -11.06 -13.92 21.93
C PRO A 637 -12.41 -14.50 22.34
N TYR A 638 -13.43 -13.64 22.45
CA TYR A 638 -14.79 -14.09 22.70
C TYR A 638 -15.41 -14.74 21.46
N GLY A 639 -16.45 -15.56 21.68
CA GLY A 639 -17.29 -16.09 20.60
C GLY A 639 -16.56 -17.04 19.65
N GLN A 640 -15.48 -17.67 20.10
CA GLN A 640 -14.83 -18.78 19.39
C GLN A 640 -15.46 -20.09 19.87
N PHE A 641 -15.88 -20.95 18.95
CA PHE A 641 -16.40 -22.27 19.30
C PHE A 641 -15.25 -23.19 19.74
N ASP A 642 -15.57 -24.13 20.63
CA ASP A 642 -14.69 -25.24 20.99
C ASP A 642 -15.46 -26.55 20.83
N ARG A 643 -15.59 -26.98 19.57
CA ARG A 643 -16.30 -28.22 19.24
C ARG A 643 -15.59 -29.43 19.84
N GLN A 644 -14.27 -29.35 20.01
CA GLN A 644 -13.50 -30.44 20.60
C GLN A 644 -13.89 -30.69 22.06
N ALA A 645 -14.00 -29.63 22.86
CA ALA A 645 -14.46 -29.74 24.24
C ALA A 645 -15.86 -30.38 24.33
N TYR A 646 -16.78 -30.02 23.42
CA TYR A 646 -18.10 -30.64 23.37
C TYR A 646 -18.02 -32.15 23.13
N TYR A 647 -17.24 -32.59 22.13
CA TYR A 647 -17.07 -34.02 21.86
C TYR A 647 -16.41 -34.76 23.03
N GLN A 648 -15.39 -34.16 23.67
CA GLN A 648 -14.73 -34.75 24.84
C GLN A 648 -15.69 -34.92 26.03
N GLN A 649 -16.56 -33.94 26.26
CA GLN A 649 -17.60 -34.03 27.29
C GLN A 649 -18.58 -35.17 26.99
N VAL A 650 -18.99 -35.34 25.73
CA VAL A 650 -19.87 -36.45 25.32
C VAL A 650 -19.18 -37.81 25.47
N ILE A 651 -17.91 -37.92 25.05
CA ILE A 651 -17.10 -39.15 25.16
C ILE A 651 -16.98 -39.61 26.62
N THR A 652 -16.78 -38.67 27.54
CA THR A 652 -16.57 -38.96 28.97
C THR A 652 -17.87 -39.10 29.75
N SER A 653 -19.00 -38.63 29.21
CA SER A 653 -20.30 -38.70 29.88
C SER A 653 -20.74 -40.16 30.11
N PRO A 654 -21.02 -40.59 31.36
CA PRO A 654 -21.55 -41.92 31.61
C PRO A 654 -23.00 -42.08 31.13
N LYS A 655 -23.71 -40.97 30.90
CA LYS A 655 -25.13 -40.93 30.52
C LYS A 655 -25.36 -40.82 29.01
N ALA A 656 -24.32 -40.53 28.23
CA ALA A 656 -24.47 -40.40 26.78
C ALA A 656 -24.79 -41.76 26.14
N GLU A 657 -25.79 -41.76 25.25
CA GLU A 657 -26.21 -42.92 24.48
C GLU A 657 -25.08 -43.40 23.55
N HIS A 658 -25.14 -44.68 23.14
CA HIS A 658 -24.11 -45.27 22.28
C HIS A 658 -23.97 -44.53 20.94
N GLU A 659 -25.07 -44.03 20.38
CA GLU A 659 -25.07 -43.24 19.15
C GLU A 659 -24.26 -41.94 19.32
N ASP A 660 -24.56 -41.16 20.36
CA ASP A 660 -23.90 -39.87 20.61
C ASP A 660 -22.42 -40.03 20.97
N LYS A 661 -22.08 -41.06 21.75
CA LYS A 661 -20.67 -41.38 22.06
C LYS A 661 -19.87 -41.77 20.84
N SER A 662 -20.42 -42.68 20.03
CA SER A 662 -19.73 -43.13 18.82
C SER A 662 -19.59 -42.01 17.79
N TYR A 663 -20.58 -41.12 17.69
CA TYR A 663 -20.51 -39.91 16.89
C TYR A 663 -19.44 -38.92 17.40
N ALA A 664 -19.44 -38.61 18.71
CA ALA A 664 -18.46 -37.71 19.31
C ALA A 664 -17.02 -38.21 19.14
N LEU A 665 -16.78 -39.51 19.32
CA LEU A 665 -15.47 -40.13 19.04
C LEU A 665 -15.04 -39.92 17.58
N TYR A 666 -15.96 -40.13 16.64
CA TYR A 666 -15.70 -39.90 15.22
C TYR A 666 -15.35 -38.44 14.92
N ARG A 667 -16.17 -37.50 15.41
CA ARG A 667 -15.98 -36.07 15.17
C ARG A 667 -14.71 -35.53 15.84
N ALA A 668 -14.39 -35.97 17.06
CA ALA A 668 -13.17 -35.58 17.76
C ALA A 668 -11.89 -35.96 17.00
N ILE A 669 -11.91 -37.09 16.27
CA ILE A 669 -10.79 -37.49 15.41
C ILE A 669 -10.80 -36.71 14.10
N MET A 670 -11.97 -36.48 13.51
CA MET A 670 -12.12 -35.69 12.28
C MET A 670 -11.70 -34.23 12.44
N CYS A 671 -11.67 -33.70 13.67
CA CYS A 671 -11.08 -32.40 13.99
C CYS A 671 -9.62 -32.24 13.52
N TYR A 672 -8.93 -33.35 13.22
CA TYR A 672 -7.53 -33.34 12.78
C TYR A 672 -7.36 -33.70 11.31
N ALA A 673 -8.46 -33.90 10.58
CA ALA A 673 -8.41 -34.30 9.18
C ALA A 673 -8.30 -33.10 8.23
N PRO A 674 -7.59 -33.20 7.10
CA PRO A 674 -6.58 -34.21 6.76
C PRO A 674 -5.17 -33.85 7.24
N SER A 675 -4.97 -32.63 7.78
CA SER A 675 -3.65 -32.01 7.98
C SER A 675 -2.93 -32.44 9.27
N GLY A 676 -3.65 -32.98 10.24
CA GLY A 676 -3.15 -33.27 11.58
C GLY A 676 -3.28 -32.10 12.57
N TYR A 677 -3.72 -30.92 12.10
CA TYR A 677 -4.02 -29.74 12.93
C TYR A 677 -5.49 -29.71 13.36
N ASN A 678 -5.77 -29.19 14.56
CA ASN A 678 -7.12 -29.09 15.08
C ASN A 678 -7.92 -27.94 14.42
N GLU A 679 -8.96 -28.27 13.67
CA GLU A 679 -9.92 -27.31 13.10
C GLU A 679 -11.19 -27.14 13.95
N CYS A 680 -11.31 -27.83 15.09
CA CYS A 680 -12.49 -27.79 15.95
C CYS A 680 -12.47 -26.68 17.00
N GLY A 681 -11.37 -25.93 17.11
CA GLY A 681 -11.13 -25.03 18.24
C GLY A 681 -10.66 -25.78 19.48
N GLY A 682 -10.26 -25.03 20.51
CA GLY A 682 -9.76 -25.59 21.76
C GLY A 682 -8.28 -25.99 21.72
N THR A 683 -7.85 -26.71 22.77
CA THR A 683 -6.45 -27.14 22.93
C THR A 683 -6.18 -28.44 22.20
N ASP A 684 -5.14 -28.46 21.37
CA ASP A 684 -4.66 -29.67 20.70
C ASP A 684 -4.44 -30.84 21.67
N VAL A 685 -5.00 -32.00 21.33
CA VAL A 685 -4.67 -33.26 21.99
C VAL A 685 -3.55 -33.99 21.25
N ASP A 686 -2.75 -34.74 22.01
CA ASP A 686 -1.68 -35.54 21.44
C ASP A 686 -2.20 -36.70 20.56
N LYS A 687 -1.32 -37.25 19.72
CA LYS A 687 -1.65 -38.36 18.83
C LYS A 687 -2.01 -39.65 19.58
N ALA A 688 -1.53 -39.84 20.81
CA ALA A 688 -1.86 -41.02 21.61
C ALA A 688 -3.31 -40.98 22.09
N GLN A 689 -3.81 -39.82 22.49
CA GLN A 689 -5.21 -39.59 22.84
C GLN A 689 -6.13 -39.80 21.63
N ARG A 690 -5.74 -39.27 20.45
CA ARG A 690 -6.46 -39.51 19.19
C ARG A 690 -6.53 -40.99 18.83
N LYS A 691 -5.41 -41.70 18.98
CA LYS A 691 -5.35 -43.17 18.82
C LYS A 691 -6.25 -43.88 19.84
N GLY A 692 -6.29 -43.39 21.08
CA GLY A 692 -7.18 -43.87 22.14
C GLY A 692 -8.65 -43.79 21.71
N TRP A 693 -9.10 -42.61 21.25
CA TRP A 693 -10.46 -42.43 20.73
C TRP A 693 -10.75 -43.33 19.53
N PHE A 694 -9.80 -43.46 18.59
CA PHE A 694 -9.97 -44.33 17.42
C PHE A 694 -10.15 -45.79 17.84
N SER A 695 -9.31 -46.25 18.77
CA SER A 695 -9.36 -47.62 19.28
C SER A 695 -10.66 -47.87 20.03
N GLN A 696 -11.10 -46.91 20.84
CA GLN A 696 -12.37 -46.96 21.55
C GLN A 696 -13.55 -47.08 20.57
N LEU A 697 -13.61 -46.23 19.53
CA LEU A 697 -14.66 -46.27 18.52
C LEU A 697 -14.73 -47.64 17.83
N LYS A 698 -13.58 -48.17 17.42
CA LYS A 698 -13.49 -49.45 16.70
C LYS A 698 -13.80 -50.67 17.55
N THR A 699 -13.48 -50.63 18.84
CA THR A 699 -13.63 -51.80 19.74
C THR A 699 -14.96 -51.81 20.48
N GLN A 700 -15.41 -50.66 20.98
CA GLN A 700 -16.64 -50.57 21.78
C GLN A 700 -17.88 -50.34 20.91
N TYR A 701 -17.73 -49.74 19.72
CA TYR A 701 -18.85 -49.43 18.82
C TYR A 701 -18.64 -49.92 17.37
N PRO A 702 -18.20 -51.19 17.14
CA PRO A 702 -17.84 -51.68 15.80
C PRO A 702 -18.99 -51.67 14.79
N GLY A 703 -20.23 -51.78 15.26
CA GLY A 703 -21.44 -51.74 14.42
C GLY A 703 -21.94 -50.33 14.09
N SER A 704 -21.36 -49.28 14.69
CA SER A 704 -21.79 -47.90 14.40
C SER A 704 -21.38 -47.49 12.97
N PRO A 705 -22.22 -46.71 12.26
CA PRO A 705 -21.85 -46.19 10.93
C PRO A 705 -20.57 -45.34 10.99
N TRP A 706 -20.32 -44.68 12.13
CA TRP A 706 -19.13 -43.86 12.38
C TRP A 706 -17.85 -44.67 12.46
N ALA A 707 -17.90 -45.82 13.15
CA ALA A 707 -16.77 -46.75 13.18
C ALA A 707 -16.48 -47.32 11.78
N GLN A 708 -17.47 -47.53 10.93
CA GLN A 708 -17.26 -48.00 9.56
C GLN A 708 -16.68 -46.89 8.66
N LYS A 709 -17.18 -45.66 8.80
CA LYS A 709 -16.78 -44.49 8.02
C LYS A 709 -15.35 -44.04 8.31
N LEU A 710 -14.92 -44.09 9.57
CA LEU A 710 -13.59 -43.61 9.99
C LEU A 710 -12.50 -44.64 9.66
N LYS A 711 -11.65 -44.37 8.66
CA LYS A 711 -10.58 -45.28 8.23
C LYS A 711 -9.25 -45.05 8.95
N TYR A 712 -8.94 -43.79 9.25
CA TYR A 712 -7.65 -43.35 9.77
C TYR A 712 -7.84 -42.44 10.99
N TYR A 713 -6.74 -42.20 11.70
CA TYR A 713 -6.61 -41.12 12.68
C TYR A 713 -5.34 -40.34 12.35
N TRP A 714 -5.33 -39.03 12.60
CA TRP A 714 -4.28 -38.11 12.18
C TRP A 714 -3.28 -37.80 13.30
#